data_AF-A0A832DF05-F1
#
_entry.id   AF-A0A832DF05-F1
#
_cell.length_a   1.000
_cell.length_b   1.000
_cell.length_c   1.000
_cell.angle_alpha   90.00
_cell.angle_beta   90.00
_cell.angle_gamma   90.00
#
_symmetry.space_group_name_H-M   'P 1'
#
loop_
_entity.id
_entity.type
_entity.pdbx_description
1 polymer ?
#
loop_
_entity_poly.entity_id
_entity_poly.type
_entity_poly.pdbx_seq_one_letter_code
_entity_poly.pdbx_strand_id
1 'polypeptide(L)'
;MPEVLKEKFKPLFNFWNLPFGNVATASFIIAVLSGVFLALPFDVKNPYESISLFLLTNPPAVFFRNVHYWSAQLFLIFTVLHIIDHLRRKTEYKLKDGVWFRLTLLLFFSFYVMISGFILKADADSQQALRIFESLLNEIPFIGKSISLTLLGSEGDFQIIYVNHIATATIILSIIIIEHSKIIWPKLSVFIYSLLSSVLLGYIFSPILHDGLHPVVKGPWYFVGIQEILHWISYTQLVIILTFILFLLFYLLKKFPERISSLIKKVFVSFGLIYLILTIIGYYFRGENWEFVLPWNNTYNFVSDFQPLSGFADIEVENISYDKFKTILGRKEGCIVCHQMSGFEDSHNPNAIGCYSCHRGNAFSLNKNAAHSGMILIPGNLNYAQLTCGTSQCHPDIFPRVNNSIMSTLSGIVSVNRFVFDESNSPTMLNHIKDIKHSDADSHLRNLCASCHLGNEKTEYGPVNELSRGGGCNACHLNYSNEAFEQLNNFKKSKVKGQKSNDKKIEFPKIHPQLSLKISNDHCFGCHSRSGRISTNYEGWFETLLNDNEIIGFSHSVPILSGSESIGQKLNQVQLDEKEYRLLMDGRVFQKAEEDVHHKAGMECIDCHIAQEIMGDGNLYKHKEEQVKIQCTDCHSNQIKSVSYNELDYESRKIIDIRKSFKSDAKFISTQNGNLALTNSYITKNGIRYLITKDKKDSLTIKPPAFICTEGKSHQRLSCNSCHTQWVSYCVGCHTTYNQNEEGFDLLDNKDIIGSWMETPSDFYVDYPVLGIKKDKSGKEIIDTFIPGMIIKLENLKTDKNKKIFKRLFAPTFSHTINKSGRSCKSCHNNPLALGYGKGKLSYIIVDRETNSQAELVSASSNSKNRTVIPKQVRNDKSIYLGKWIFEPQFSNNKEDNLPKDAWIGFMQTRDKSSTTRANARPFTVEEQQRILLVGACLNCHEENSSIIKESLIDFDKVLNRVSDKCVVTF
;
A
#
# COMPACT_ATOMS: atom_id res chain seq x y z
N MET A 1 -38.84 46.55 -1.66
CA MET A 1 -38.63 46.14 -3.07
C MET A 1 -39.78 46.73 -3.90
N PRO A 2 -39.54 47.59 -4.89
CA PRO A 2 -40.61 48.29 -5.63
C PRO A 2 -41.52 47.32 -6.38
N GLU A 3 -42.84 47.60 -6.47
CA GLU A 3 -43.83 46.77 -7.17
C GLU A 3 -43.50 46.48 -8.64
N VAL A 4 -42.73 47.36 -9.29
CA VAL A 4 -42.23 47.19 -10.66
C VAL A 4 -41.29 45.98 -10.81
N LEU A 5 -40.58 45.60 -9.74
CA LEU A 5 -39.75 44.40 -9.71
C LEU A 5 -40.56 43.10 -9.49
N LYS A 6 -41.74 43.16 -8.84
CA LYS A 6 -42.64 42.00 -8.74
C LYS A 6 -43.30 41.66 -10.08
N GLU A 7 -43.62 42.67 -10.90
CA GLU A 7 -44.21 42.44 -12.23
C GLU A 7 -43.18 41.94 -13.27
N LYS A 8 -41.93 42.42 -13.24
CA LYS A 8 -40.87 41.91 -14.14
C LYS A 8 -40.45 40.47 -13.85
N PHE A 9 -40.65 39.97 -12.63
CA PHE A 9 -40.30 38.61 -12.20
C PHE A 9 -41.49 37.65 -12.09
N LYS A 10 -42.72 38.09 -12.41
CA LYS A 10 -43.94 37.26 -12.49
C LYS A 10 -43.80 35.99 -13.37
N PRO A 11 -43.03 35.98 -14.49
CA PRO A 11 -42.84 34.77 -15.29
C PRO A 11 -41.97 33.71 -14.61
N LEU A 12 -41.05 34.11 -13.74
CA LEU A 12 -40.16 33.19 -12.99
C LEU A 12 -40.93 32.39 -11.92
N PHE A 13 -42.11 32.86 -11.48
CA PHE A 13 -42.96 32.18 -10.51
C PHE A 13 -44.04 31.27 -11.10
N ASN A 14 -44.18 31.22 -12.43
CA ASN A 14 -45.13 30.34 -13.13
C ASN A 14 -44.42 29.23 -13.91
N PHE A 15 -43.51 28.50 -13.25
CA PHE A 15 -42.77 27.36 -13.82
C PHE A 15 -43.64 26.42 -14.67
N TRP A 16 -44.84 26.15 -14.19
CA TRP A 16 -45.82 25.26 -14.81
C TRP A 16 -46.53 25.79 -16.06
N ASN A 17 -46.32 27.05 -16.44
CA ASN A 17 -46.83 27.65 -17.69
C ASN A 17 -45.75 27.75 -18.79
N LEU A 18 -44.55 27.21 -18.54
CA LEU A 18 -43.50 27.13 -19.54
C LEU A 18 -43.87 26.12 -20.64
N PRO A 19 -43.48 26.37 -21.91
CA PRO A 19 -43.85 25.52 -23.04
C PRO A 19 -42.94 24.28 -23.13
N PHE A 20 -42.97 23.40 -22.12
CA PHE A 20 -42.07 22.24 -22.00
C PHE A 20 -42.03 21.36 -23.27
N GLY A 21 -43.17 21.12 -23.91
CA GLY A 21 -43.23 20.36 -25.16
C GLY A 21 -42.48 21.03 -26.32
N ASN A 22 -42.58 22.36 -26.48
CA ASN A 22 -41.84 23.07 -27.52
C ASN A 22 -40.33 23.04 -27.27
N VAL A 23 -39.91 23.12 -26.00
CA VAL A 23 -38.49 23.01 -25.62
C VAL A 23 -37.98 21.60 -25.91
N ALA A 24 -38.74 20.55 -25.55
CA ALA A 24 -38.40 19.17 -25.85
C ALA A 24 -38.26 18.93 -27.37
N THR A 25 -39.23 19.38 -28.18
CA THR A 25 -39.15 19.27 -29.65
C THR A 25 -37.97 20.05 -30.23
N ALA A 26 -37.69 21.25 -29.72
CA ALA A 26 -36.52 22.02 -30.16
C ALA A 26 -35.21 21.32 -29.82
N SER A 27 -35.06 20.82 -28.60
CA SER A 27 -33.90 20.05 -28.14
C SER A 27 -33.71 18.76 -28.95
N PHE A 28 -34.79 18.05 -29.29
CA PHE A 28 -34.74 16.88 -30.17
C PHE A 28 -34.22 17.22 -31.56
N ILE A 29 -34.74 18.28 -32.20
CA ILE A 29 -34.29 18.70 -33.53
C ILE A 29 -32.82 19.12 -33.50
N ILE A 30 -32.38 19.85 -32.46
CA ILE A 30 -30.97 20.22 -32.27
C ILE A 30 -30.10 18.97 -32.13
N ALA A 31 -30.54 17.95 -31.39
CA ALA A 31 -29.83 16.67 -31.26
C ALA A 31 -29.72 15.95 -32.61
N VAL A 32 -30.80 15.88 -33.40
CA VAL A 32 -30.78 15.28 -34.74
C VAL A 32 -29.82 16.02 -35.66
N LEU A 33 -29.91 17.35 -35.73
CA LEU A 33 -29.04 18.16 -36.61
C LEU A 33 -27.57 18.05 -36.23
N SER A 34 -27.24 18.18 -34.94
CA SER A 34 -25.87 17.98 -34.45
C SER A 34 -25.37 16.55 -34.63
N GLY A 35 -26.26 15.55 -34.53
CA GLY A 35 -25.95 14.15 -34.78
C GLY A 35 -25.59 13.86 -36.23
N VAL A 36 -26.25 14.51 -37.20
CA VAL A 36 -25.88 14.41 -38.62
C VAL A 36 -24.46 14.90 -38.87
N PHE A 37 -24.07 16.05 -38.28
CA PHE A 37 -22.70 16.55 -38.40
C PHE A 37 -21.68 15.65 -37.71
N LEU A 38 -22.04 15.02 -36.59
CA LEU A 38 -21.19 14.09 -35.87
C LEU A 38 -21.04 12.74 -36.59
N ALA A 39 -22.06 12.29 -37.30
CA ALA A 39 -22.04 11.02 -38.05
C ALA A 39 -21.07 11.03 -39.23
N LEU A 40 -20.71 12.21 -39.77
CA LEU A 40 -19.78 12.33 -40.90
C LEU A 40 -18.35 11.86 -40.56
N PRO A 41 -17.71 12.32 -39.47
CA PRO A 41 -16.37 11.86 -39.11
C PRO A 41 -16.36 10.55 -38.30
N PHE A 42 -17.51 10.07 -37.80
CA PHE A 42 -17.61 8.94 -36.86
C PHE A 42 -17.35 7.57 -37.51
N ASP A 43 -16.35 6.85 -36.97
CA ASP A 43 -16.06 5.47 -37.36
C ASP A 43 -16.74 4.48 -36.39
N VAL A 44 -17.81 3.87 -36.86
CA VAL A 44 -18.59 2.85 -36.14
C VAL A 44 -17.80 1.55 -35.88
N LYS A 45 -16.75 1.25 -36.67
CA LYS A 45 -15.93 0.05 -36.43
C LYS A 45 -15.05 0.21 -35.19
N ASN A 46 -14.60 1.43 -34.92
CA ASN A 46 -13.77 1.75 -33.76
C ASN A 46 -14.32 2.99 -33.03
N PRO A 47 -15.52 2.91 -32.41
CA PRO A 47 -16.24 4.10 -31.93
C PRO A 47 -15.47 4.90 -30.89
N TYR A 48 -14.85 4.18 -29.95
CA TYR A 48 -14.11 4.78 -28.85
C TYR A 48 -12.83 5.48 -29.34
N GLU A 49 -12.08 4.85 -30.26
CA GLU A 49 -10.90 5.46 -30.88
C GLU A 49 -11.30 6.69 -31.70
N SER A 50 -12.39 6.61 -32.46
CA SER A 50 -12.93 7.71 -33.28
C SER A 50 -13.23 8.94 -32.42
N ILE A 51 -13.97 8.78 -31.32
CA ILE A 51 -14.28 9.90 -30.41
C ILE A 51 -13.02 10.44 -29.73
N SER A 52 -12.11 9.57 -29.28
CA SER A 52 -10.85 10.01 -28.67
C SER A 52 -10.00 10.83 -29.63
N LEU A 53 -10.02 10.51 -30.92
CA LEU A 53 -9.34 11.28 -31.95
C LEU A 53 -10.01 12.63 -32.16
N PHE A 54 -11.35 12.72 -32.18
CA PHE A 54 -12.06 14.01 -32.33
C PHE A 54 -11.71 15.00 -31.25
N LEU A 55 -11.66 14.52 -30.01
CA LEU A 55 -11.32 15.34 -28.84
C LEU A 55 -9.93 15.97 -28.97
N LEU A 56 -9.01 15.31 -29.68
CA LEU A 56 -7.64 15.78 -29.88
C LEU A 56 -7.44 16.59 -31.17
N THR A 57 -8.17 16.27 -32.25
CA THR A 57 -7.84 16.78 -33.58
C THR A 57 -8.92 17.58 -34.29
N ASN A 58 -10.19 17.51 -33.86
CA ASN A 58 -11.31 18.07 -34.61
C ASN A 58 -12.25 18.93 -33.74
N PRO A 59 -11.90 20.21 -33.49
CA PRO A 59 -12.73 21.10 -32.65
C PRO A 59 -14.19 21.25 -33.12
N PRO A 60 -14.51 21.34 -34.43
CA PRO A 60 -15.90 21.31 -34.89
C PRO A 60 -16.67 20.05 -34.48
N ALA A 61 -16.06 18.86 -34.60
CA ALA A 61 -16.70 17.62 -34.17
C ALA A 61 -16.94 17.60 -32.65
N VAL A 62 -16.00 18.13 -31.85
CA VAL A 62 -16.17 18.30 -30.40
C VAL A 62 -17.34 19.23 -30.08
N PHE A 63 -17.46 20.36 -30.78
CA PHE A 63 -18.59 21.28 -30.63
C PHE A 63 -19.92 20.57 -30.89
N PHE A 64 -20.07 19.89 -32.03
CA PHE A 64 -21.31 19.18 -32.36
C PHE A 64 -21.59 18.02 -31.40
N ARG A 65 -20.57 17.29 -30.94
CA ARG A 65 -20.70 16.26 -29.91
C ARG A 65 -21.27 16.83 -28.61
N ASN A 66 -20.74 17.95 -28.14
CA ASN A 66 -21.16 18.57 -26.89
C ASN A 66 -22.60 19.09 -27.00
N VAL A 67 -22.94 19.75 -28.11
CA VAL A 67 -24.31 20.18 -28.41
C VAL A 67 -25.26 18.98 -28.51
N HIS A 68 -24.86 17.90 -29.19
CA HIS A 68 -25.65 16.67 -29.33
C HIS A 68 -25.96 16.06 -27.96
N TYR A 69 -24.94 15.89 -27.11
CA TYR A 69 -25.12 15.35 -25.76
C TYR A 69 -26.09 16.20 -24.92
N TRP A 70 -25.86 17.51 -24.81
CA TRP A 70 -26.68 18.38 -23.96
C TRP A 70 -28.09 18.59 -24.48
N SER A 71 -28.26 18.71 -25.80
CA SER A 71 -29.59 18.77 -26.39
C SER A 71 -30.38 17.47 -26.17
N ALA A 72 -29.72 16.30 -26.20
CA ALA A 72 -30.34 15.03 -25.81
C ALA A 72 -30.73 14.98 -24.32
N GLN A 73 -29.89 15.48 -23.40
CA GLN A 73 -30.23 15.58 -21.98
C GLN A 73 -31.45 16.50 -21.75
N LEU A 74 -31.44 17.68 -22.38
CA LEU A 74 -32.56 18.63 -22.30
C LEU A 74 -33.83 18.03 -22.89
N PHE A 75 -33.74 17.30 -24.01
CA PHE A 75 -34.87 16.59 -24.59
C PHE A 75 -35.50 15.62 -23.60
N LEU A 76 -34.70 14.78 -22.92
CA LEU A 76 -35.23 13.82 -21.94
C LEU A 76 -35.87 14.54 -20.74
N ILE A 77 -35.18 15.53 -20.15
CA ILE A 77 -35.68 16.28 -18.98
C ILE A 77 -37.00 16.98 -19.32
N PHE A 78 -37.05 17.72 -20.43
CA PHE A 78 -38.25 18.46 -20.82
C PHE A 78 -39.38 17.54 -21.30
N THR A 79 -39.08 16.35 -21.82
CA THR A 79 -40.09 15.33 -22.12
C THR A 79 -40.73 14.80 -20.83
N VAL A 80 -39.94 14.50 -19.79
CA VAL A 80 -40.48 14.08 -18.49
C VAL A 80 -41.34 15.19 -17.88
N LEU A 81 -40.86 16.45 -17.88
CA LEU A 81 -41.63 17.60 -17.40
C LEU A 81 -42.92 17.80 -18.20
N HIS A 82 -42.88 17.62 -19.52
CA HIS A 82 -44.06 17.70 -20.38
C HIS A 82 -45.09 16.61 -20.05
N ILE A 83 -44.65 15.36 -19.83
CA ILE A 83 -45.54 14.27 -19.41
C ILE A 83 -46.18 14.59 -18.06
N ILE A 84 -45.40 15.05 -17.07
CA ILE A 84 -45.93 15.40 -15.74
C ILE A 84 -46.96 16.52 -15.85
N ASP A 85 -46.67 17.59 -16.60
CA ASP A 85 -47.61 18.70 -16.81
C ASP A 85 -48.91 18.23 -17.49
N HIS A 86 -48.79 17.37 -18.50
CA HIS A 86 -49.93 16.80 -19.22
C HIS A 86 -50.84 15.97 -18.31
N LEU A 87 -50.26 15.08 -17.50
CA LEU A 87 -51.00 14.21 -16.58
C LEU A 87 -51.67 15.01 -15.45
N ARG A 88 -51.02 16.10 -15.01
CA ARG A 88 -51.54 17.02 -13.99
C ARG A 88 -52.72 17.84 -14.52
N ARG A 89 -52.64 18.32 -15.78
CA ARG A 89 -53.73 19.04 -16.46
C ARG A 89 -54.87 18.12 -16.93
N LYS A 90 -54.74 16.81 -16.77
CA LYS A 90 -55.70 15.77 -17.17
C LYS A 90 -56.03 15.81 -18.67
N THR A 91 -55.06 16.23 -19.50
CA THR A 91 -55.29 16.39 -20.95
C THR A 91 -55.28 15.04 -21.69
N GLU A 92 -54.88 13.94 -21.05
CA GLU A 92 -54.75 12.60 -21.65
C GLU A 92 -56.10 12.02 -22.09
N TYR A 93 -57.16 12.37 -21.38
CA TYR A 93 -58.53 11.99 -21.76
C TYR A 93 -58.99 12.63 -23.08
N LYS A 94 -58.36 13.73 -23.51
CA LYS A 94 -58.68 14.44 -24.76
C LYS A 94 -58.03 13.82 -26.00
N LEU A 95 -57.07 12.91 -25.82
CA LEU A 95 -56.35 12.27 -26.92
C LEU A 95 -57.10 11.06 -27.45
N LYS A 96 -57.08 10.84 -28.77
CA LYS A 96 -57.61 9.62 -29.38
C LYS A 96 -56.77 8.41 -28.95
N ASP A 97 -57.38 7.23 -28.82
CA ASP A 97 -56.69 6.03 -28.33
C ASP A 97 -55.48 5.63 -29.18
N GLY A 98 -55.58 5.74 -30.50
CA GLY A 98 -54.45 5.49 -31.40
C GLY A 98 -53.26 6.44 -31.17
N VAL A 99 -53.54 7.72 -30.87
CA VAL A 99 -52.48 8.70 -30.56
C VAL A 99 -51.85 8.37 -29.20
N TRP A 100 -52.66 8.02 -28.19
CA TRP A 100 -52.16 7.63 -26.87
C TRP A 100 -51.28 6.37 -26.91
N PHE A 101 -51.65 5.37 -27.72
CA PHE A 101 -50.82 4.19 -27.96
C PHE A 101 -49.46 4.56 -28.56
N ARG A 102 -49.44 5.37 -29.64
CA ARG A 102 -48.18 5.83 -30.25
C ARG A 102 -47.32 6.67 -29.30
N LEU A 103 -47.93 7.49 -28.44
CA LEU A 103 -47.21 8.25 -27.42
C LEU A 103 -46.61 7.37 -26.32
N THR A 104 -47.30 6.29 -25.94
CA THR A 104 -46.74 5.32 -25.01
C THR A 104 -45.55 4.59 -25.63
N LEU A 105 -45.64 4.25 -26.93
CA LEU A 105 -44.55 3.65 -27.69
C LEU A 105 -43.36 4.63 -27.87
N LEU A 106 -43.65 5.93 -28.04
CA LEU A 106 -42.63 6.98 -28.11
C LEU A 106 -41.76 7.04 -26.85
N LEU A 107 -42.32 6.76 -25.67
CA LEU A 107 -41.54 6.71 -24.43
C LEU A 107 -40.47 5.61 -24.49
N PHE A 108 -40.82 4.43 -25.01
CA PHE A 108 -39.88 3.32 -25.21
C PHE A 108 -38.76 3.70 -26.19
N PHE A 109 -39.12 4.22 -27.37
CA PHE A 109 -38.13 4.64 -28.36
C PHE A 109 -37.24 5.79 -27.88
N SER A 110 -37.78 6.70 -27.05
CA SER A 110 -36.98 7.79 -26.46
C SER A 110 -35.89 7.24 -25.54
N PHE A 111 -36.21 6.30 -24.64
CA PHE A 111 -35.20 5.65 -23.81
C PHE A 111 -34.21 4.82 -24.63
N TYR A 112 -34.69 4.14 -25.69
CA TYR A 112 -33.83 3.37 -26.57
C TYR A 112 -32.82 4.26 -27.34
N VAL A 113 -33.25 5.38 -27.92
CA VAL A 113 -32.35 6.33 -28.60
C VAL A 113 -31.32 6.90 -27.63
N MET A 114 -31.73 7.23 -26.40
CA MET A 114 -30.82 7.70 -25.35
C MET A 114 -29.77 6.65 -24.97
N ILE A 115 -30.15 5.39 -24.72
CA ILE A 115 -29.17 4.35 -24.35
C ILE A 115 -28.29 3.91 -25.52
N SER A 116 -28.85 3.79 -26.73
CA SER A 116 -28.08 3.42 -27.92
C SER A 116 -27.01 4.47 -28.23
N GLY A 117 -27.34 5.77 -28.13
CA GLY A 117 -26.36 6.85 -28.28
C GLY A 117 -25.27 6.83 -27.20
N PHE A 118 -25.64 6.48 -25.96
CA PHE A 118 -24.67 6.28 -24.88
C PHE A 118 -23.74 5.10 -25.18
N ILE A 119 -24.26 3.97 -25.64
CA ILE A 119 -23.48 2.76 -25.95
C ILE A 119 -22.49 3.01 -27.10
N LEU A 120 -22.85 3.84 -28.09
CA LEU A 120 -21.98 4.18 -29.23
C LEU A 120 -20.68 4.89 -28.85
N LYS A 121 -20.52 5.38 -27.61
CA LYS A 121 -19.20 5.85 -27.14
C LYS A 121 -18.18 4.71 -27.02
N ALA A 122 -18.65 3.48 -26.80
CA ALA A 122 -17.86 2.27 -26.55
C ALA A 122 -16.79 2.41 -25.45
N ASP A 123 -16.95 3.38 -24.54
CA ASP A 123 -16.11 3.54 -23.35
C ASP A 123 -16.47 2.51 -22.26
N ALA A 124 -15.73 2.47 -21.16
CA ALA A 124 -15.95 1.44 -20.12
C ALA A 124 -17.37 1.47 -19.54
N ASP A 125 -17.92 2.68 -19.35
CA ASP A 125 -19.31 2.90 -18.91
C ASP A 125 -20.31 2.35 -19.93
N SER A 126 -20.11 2.65 -21.21
CA SER A 126 -20.91 2.13 -22.33
C SER A 126 -20.87 0.61 -22.43
N GLN A 127 -19.70 0.00 -22.27
CA GLN A 127 -19.51 -1.46 -22.34
C GLN A 127 -20.17 -2.19 -21.17
N GLN A 128 -20.15 -1.60 -19.97
CA GLN A 128 -20.90 -2.16 -18.85
C GLN A 128 -22.41 -2.01 -19.07
N ALA A 129 -22.87 -0.84 -19.52
CA ALA A 129 -24.28 -0.62 -19.83
C ALA A 129 -24.80 -1.57 -20.93
N LEU A 130 -24.00 -1.83 -21.97
CA LEU A 130 -24.31 -2.80 -23.02
C LEU A 130 -24.48 -4.21 -22.46
N ARG A 131 -23.53 -4.68 -21.64
CA ARG A 131 -23.59 -6.01 -21.00
C ARG A 131 -24.81 -6.18 -20.10
N ILE A 132 -25.12 -5.16 -19.28
CA ILE A 132 -26.32 -5.17 -18.44
C ILE A 132 -27.58 -5.22 -19.30
N PHE A 133 -27.66 -4.39 -20.35
CA PHE A 133 -28.84 -4.32 -21.20
C PHE A 133 -29.05 -5.60 -22.01
N GLU A 134 -27.99 -6.18 -22.58
CA GLU A 134 -28.03 -7.47 -23.25
C GLU A 134 -28.48 -8.60 -22.30
N SER A 135 -27.94 -8.64 -21.07
CA SER A 135 -28.36 -9.63 -20.06
C SER A 135 -29.85 -9.52 -19.75
N LEU A 136 -30.38 -8.30 -19.58
CA LEU A 136 -31.80 -8.07 -19.33
C LEU A 136 -32.68 -8.48 -20.52
N LEU A 137 -32.26 -8.20 -21.76
CA LEU A 137 -33.01 -8.60 -22.95
C LEU A 137 -33.04 -10.11 -23.13
N ASN A 138 -31.92 -10.79 -22.89
CA ASN A 138 -31.78 -12.24 -23.04
C ASN A 138 -32.61 -13.04 -22.03
N GLU A 139 -33.00 -12.43 -20.91
CA GLU A 139 -33.89 -13.05 -19.92
C GLU A 139 -35.35 -13.12 -20.35
N ILE A 140 -35.75 -12.36 -21.37
CA ILE A 140 -37.12 -12.41 -21.89
C ILE A 140 -37.33 -13.77 -22.57
N PRO A 141 -38.30 -14.59 -22.11
CA PRO A 141 -38.48 -15.94 -22.63
C PRO A 141 -38.90 -15.90 -24.10
N PHE A 142 -38.47 -16.91 -24.86
CA PHE A 142 -38.76 -17.15 -26.30
C PHE A 142 -38.17 -16.15 -27.29
N ILE A 143 -38.29 -14.84 -27.04
CA ILE A 143 -37.97 -13.78 -28.00
C ILE A 143 -36.76 -12.92 -27.61
N GLY A 144 -36.25 -13.05 -26.38
CA GLY A 144 -35.21 -12.17 -25.84
C GLY A 144 -33.94 -12.09 -26.68
N LYS A 145 -33.40 -13.24 -27.10
CA LYS A 145 -32.22 -13.29 -27.97
C LYS A 145 -32.44 -12.61 -29.33
N SER A 146 -33.60 -12.80 -29.94
CA SER A 146 -33.95 -12.17 -31.22
C SER A 146 -34.08 -10.66 -31.10
N ILE A 147 -34.68 -10.18 -30.00
CA ILE A 147 -34.76 -8.75 -29.68
C ILE A 147 -33.36 -8.18 -29.45
N SER A 148 -32.52 -8.86 -28.66
CA SER A 148 -31.14 -8.45 -28.41
C SER A 148 -30.36 -8.30 -29.71
N LEU A 149 -30.37 -9.33 -30.59
CA LEU A 149 -29.67 -9.29 -31.87
C LEU A 149 -30.17 -8.18 -32.81
N THR A 150 -31.48 -7.91 -32.82
CA THR A 150 -32.08 -6.89 -33.69
C THR A 150 -31.77 -5.46 -33.22
N LEU A 151 -31.70 -5.25 -31.90
CA LEU A 151 -31.44 -3.94 -31.31
C LEU A 151 -29.94 -3.66 -31.15
N LEU A 152 -29.19 -4.64 -30.66
CA LEU A 152 -27.80 -4.51 -30.23
C LEU A 152 -26.79 -5.11 -31.21
N GLY A 153 -27.21 -6.02 -32.10
CA GLY A 153 -26.30 -6.73 -32.99
C GLY A 153 -25.58 -7.89 -32.29
N SER A 154 -24.51 -8.39 -32.92
CA SER A 154 -23.61 -9.36 -32.32
C SER A 154 -22.62 -8.70 -31.36
N GLU A 155 -22.14 -9.46 -30.39
CA GLU A 155 -21.13 -8.99 -29.44
C GLU A 155 -19.92 -8.37 -30.16
N GLY A 156 -19.55 -7.15 -29.77
CA GLY A 156 -18.42 -6.40 -30.35
C GLY A 156 -18.72 -5.65 -31.67
N ASP A 157 -19.89 -5.82 -32.28
CA ASP A 157 -20.29 -5.08 -33.49
C ASP A 157 -21.28 -3.95 -33.17
N PHE A 158 -20.85 -2.71 -33.35
CA PHE A 158 -21.67 -1.52 -33.11
C PHE A 158 -22.53 -1.11 -34.30
N GLN A 159 -22.42 -1.77 -35.45
CA GLN A 159 -23.11 -1.38 -36.68
C GLN A 159 -24.64 -1.35 -36.53
N ILE A 160 -25.22 -2.37 -35.90
CA ILE A 160 -26.67 -2.45 -35.70
C ILE A 160 -27.15 -1.37 -34.74
N ILE A 161 -26.45 -1.15 -33.63
CA ILE A 161 -26.74 -0.07 -32.67
C ILE A 161 -26.67 1.28 -33.37
N TYR A 162 -25.64 1.49 -34.19
CA TYR A 162 -25.43 2.72 -34.95
C TYR A 162 -26.58 2.98 -35.92
N VAL A 163 -26.92 2.02 -36.79
CA VAL A 163 -28.02 2.14 -37.75
C VAL A 163 -29.35 2.38 -37.04
N ASN A 164 -29.62 1.65 -35.96
CA ASN A 164 -30.84 1.83 -35.19
C ASN A 164 -30.89 3.22 -34.52
N HIS A 165 -29.77 3.72 -34.03
CA HIS A 165 -29.67 5.05 -33.41
C HIS A 165 -29.83 6.18 -34.44
N ILE A 166 -29.04 6.19 -35.52
CA ILE A 166 -29.03 7.31 -36.47
C ILE A 166 -30.24 7.31 -37.41
N ALA A 167 -30.83 6.14 -37.69
CA ALA A 167 -31.89 5.98 -38.67
C ALA A 167 -33.16 5.36 -38.06
N THR A 168 -33.20 4.05 -37.82
CA THR A 168 -34.46 3.32 -37.56
C THR A 168 -35.28 3.92 -36.41
N ALA A 169 -34.71 4.01 -35.20
CA ALA A 169 -35.42 4.50 -34.03
C ALA A 169 -35.63 6.02 -34.07
N THR A 170 -34.65 6.78 -34.57
CA THR A 170 -34.74 8.24 -34.69
C THR A 170 -35.79 8.69 -35.71
N ILE A 171 -35.94 7.99 -36.83
CA ILE A 171 -36.98 8.25 -37.84
C ILE A 171 -38.36 7.93 -37.26
N ILE A 172 -38.52 6.77 -36.60
CA ILE A 172 -39.78 6.41 -35.93
C ILE A 172 -40.16 7.46 -34.89
N LEU A 173 -39.20 7.86 -34.06
CA LEU A 173 -39.38 8.90 -33.04
C LEU A 173 -39.77 10.25 -33.66
N SER A 174 -39.08 10.64 -34.75
CA SER A 174 -39.37 11.89 -35.48
C SER A 174 -40.79 11.91 -36.05
N ILE A 175 -41.23 10.83 -36.69
CA ILE A 175 -42.58 10.71 -37.26
C ILE A 175 -43.63 10.88 -36.17
N ILE A 176 -43.48 10.20 -35.03
CA ILE A 176 -44.44 10.27 -33.93
C ILE A 176 -44.44 11.66 -33.28
N ILE A 177 -43.28 12.30 -33.10
CA ILE A 177 -43.17 13.67 -32.56
C ILE A 177 -43.86 14.68 -33.48
N ILE A 178 -43.64 14.60 -34.79
CA ILE A 178 -44.26 15.51 -35.77
C ILE A 178 -45.77 15.30 -35.80
N GLU A 179 -46.23 14.05 -35.78
CA GLU A 179 -47.66 13.74 -35.75
C GLU A 179 -48.34 14.26 -34.46
N HIS A 180 -47.67 14.10 -33.31
CA HIS A 180 -48.17 14.54 -32.02
C HIS A 180 -48.20 16.07 -31.89
N SER A 181 -47.07 16.72 -32.16
CA SER A 181 -46.92 18.16 -31.99
C SER A 181 -47.64 18.95 -33.10
N LYS A 182 -47.87 18.31 -34.26
CA LYS A 182 -48.32 18.95 -35.52
C LYS A 182 -47.41 20.11 -35.95
N ILE A 183 -46.17 20.09 -35.49
CA ILE A 183 -45.19 21.13 -35.71
C ILE A 183 -43.94 20.45 -36.27
N ILE A 184 -43.51 20.90 -37.44
CA ILE A 184 -42.25 20.45 -38.04
C ILE A 184 -41.08 21.25 -37.47
N TRP A 185 -41.27 22.55 -37.24
CA TRP A 185 -40.26 23.44 -36.68
C TRP A 185 -40.79 24.21 -35.47
N PRO A 186 -40.11 24.15 -34.30
CA PRO A 186 -40.53 24.88 -33.10
C PRO A 186 -40.46 26.40 -33.34
N LYS A 187 -41.09 27.18 -32.44
CA LYS A 187 -40.96 28.64 -32.48
C LYS A 187 -39.48 29.04 -32.48
N LEU A 188 -39.09 29.95 -33.38
CA LEU A 188 -37.70 30.36 -33.57
C LEU A 188 -37.03 30.82 -32.26
N SER A 189 -37.75 31.56 -31.42
CA SER A 189 -37.24 31.98 -30.11
C SER A 189 -36.91 30.79 -29.21
N VAL A 190 -37.78 29.79 -29.12
CA VAL A 190 -37.56 28.57 -28.32
C VAL A 190 -36.39 27.76 -28.87
N PHE A 191 -36.29 27.64 -30.19
CA PHE A 191 -35.16 26.99 -30.84
C PHE A 191 -33.83 27.65 -30.48
N ILE A 192 -33.75 28.98 -30.59
CA ILE A 192 -32.55 29.76 -30.25
C ILE A 192 -32.20 29.59 -28.77
N TYR A 193 -33.17 29.67 -27.86
CA TYR A 193 -32.91 29.47 -26.42
C TYR A 193 -32.41 28.06 -26.10
N SER A 194 -33.02 27.02 -26.69
CA SER A 194 -32.57 25.64 -26.52
C SER A 194 -31.17 25.41 -27.08
N LEU A 195 -30.85 26.02 -28.23
CA LEU A 195 -29.52 25.94 -28.84
C LEU A 195 -28.48 26.65 -27.98
N LEU A 196 -28.72 27.91 -27.61
CA LEU A 196 -27.81 28.67 -26.74
C LEU A 196 -27.60 27.98 -25.40
N SER A 197 -28.64 27.38 -24.82
CA SER A 197 -28.52 26.61 -23.58
C SER A 197 -27.66 25.36 -23.78
N SER A 198 -27.84 24.63 -24.89
CA SER A 198 -27.04 23.44 -25.20
C SER A 198 -25.58 23.79 -25.48
N VAL A 199 -25.33 24.91 -26.17
CA VAL A 199 -23.98 25.42 -26.43
C VAL A 199 -23.32 25.89 -25.14
N LEU A 200 -24.02 26.64 -24.29
CA LEU A 200 -23.49 27.10 -23.01
C LEU A 200 -23.16 25.93 -22.08
N LEU A 201 -24.07 24.96 -21.95
CA LEU A 201 -23.81 23.75 -21.16
C LEU A 201 -22.69 22.91 -21.77
N GLY A 202 -22.63 22.76 -23.09
CA GLY A 202 -21.59 22.03 -23.79
C GLY A 202 -20.23 22.71 -23.78
N TYR A 203 -20.21 24.04 -23.66
CA TYR A 203 -19.00 24.82 -23.42
C TYR A 203 -18.53 24.56 -21.99
N ILE A 204 -19.40 24.74 -20.99
CA ILE A 204 -19.04 24.63 -19.56
C ILE A 204 -18.69 23.19 -19.14
N PHE A 205 -19.49 22.23 -19.59
CA PHE A 205 -19.45 20.83 -19.16
C PHE A 205 -19.27 19.93 -20.39
N SER A 206 -18.03 19.70 -20.80
CA SER A 206 -17.75 18.75 -21.88
C SER A 206 -18.10 17.32 -21.44
N PRO A 207 -18.87 16.54 -22.23
CA PRO A 207 -19.19 15.16 -21.89
C PRO A 207 -17.93 14.30 -21.81
N ILE A 208 -17.76 13.59 -20.70
CA ILE A 208 -16.58 12.76 -20.42
C ILE A 208 -16.54 11.53 -21.34
N LEU A 209 -15.33 11.04 -21.62
CA LEU A 209 -15.07 9.75 -22.25
C LEU A 209 -14.30 8.90 -21.24
N HIS A 210 -14.88 7.79 -20.79
CA HIS A 210 -14.28 6.98 -19.72
C HIS A 210 -13.13 6.10 -20.23
N ASP A 211 -11.94 6.27 -19.67
CA ASP A 211 -10.70 5.66 -20.18
C ASP A 211 -10.51 4.14 -19.92
N GLY A 212 -11.31 3.57 -19.02
CA GLY A 212 -11.27 2.16 -18.61
C GLY A 212 -10.24 1.80 -17.55
N LEU A 213 -9.45 2.78 -17.10
CA LEU A 213 -8.50 2.64 -16.01
C LEU A 213 -9.04 3.08 -14.66
N HIS A 214 -10.10 3.90 -14.63
CA HIS A 214 -10.82 4.18 -13.40
C HIS A 214 -11.68 2.95 -13.02
N PRO A 215 -11.64 2.45 -11.78
CA PRO A 215 -12.28 1.18 -11.41
C PRO A 215 -13.81 1.30 -11.26
N VAL A 216 -14.32 2.51 -11.00
CA VAL A 216 -15.76 2.75 -10.87
C VAL A 216 -16.35 3.03 -12.25
N VAL A 217 -17.36 2.23 -12.62
CA VAL A 217 -18.06 2.30 -13.90
C VAL A 217 -19.55 2.50 -13.64
N LYS A 218 -20.20 3.44 -14.32
CA LYS A 218 -21.62 3.80 -14.10
C LYS A 218 -22.38 3.94 -15.40
N GLY A 219 -23.64 3.50 -15.41
CA GLY A 219 -24.56 3.78 -16.50
C GLY A 219 -24.92 5.28 -16.60
N PRO A 220 -25.69 5.69 -17.63
CA PRO A 220 -26.18 7.05 -17.72
C PRO A 220 -27.14 7.37 -16.56
N TRP A 221 -27.19 8.63 -16.11
CA TRP A 221 -27.92 9.03 -14.89
C TRP A 221 -29.39 8.55 -14.85
N TYR A 222 -30.05 8.49 -16.01
CA TYR A 222 -31.43 8.00 -16.12
C TYR A 222 -31.59 6.48 -15.97
N PHE A 223 -30.50 5.70 -15.94
CA PHE A 223 -30.47 4.25 -15.69
C PHE A 223 -29.67 3.83 -14.45
N VAL A 224 -28.90 4.73 -13.83
CA VAL A 224 -28.16 4.43 -12.58
C VAL A 224 -29.09 3.96 -11.46
N GLY A 225 -30.33 4.46 -11.39
CA GLY A 225 -31.32 3.96 -10.44
C GLY A 225 -31.66 2.48 -10.65
N ILE A 226 -31.71 1.99 -11.90
CA ILE A 226 -31.87 0.55 -12.19
C ILE A 226 -30.61 -0.21 -11.77
N GLN A 227 -29.42 0.32 -12.04
CA GLN A 227 -28.15 -0.30 -11.62
C GLN A 227 -28.09 -0.45 -10.10
N GLU A 228 -28.56 0.56 -9.35
CA GLU A 228 -28.71 0.48 -7.89
C GLU A 228 -29.72 -0.59 -7.48
N ILE A 229 -30.89 -0.69 -8.11
CA ILE A 229 -31.88 -1.73 -7.81
C ILE A 229 -31.30 -3.15 -8.05
N LEU A 230 -30.57 -3.33 -9.16
CA LEU A 230 -29.95 -4.61 -9.52
C LEU A 230 -28.84 -5.04 -8.56
N HIS A 231 -28.21 -4.09 -7.86
CA HIS A 231 -27.26 -4.41 -6.79
C HIS A 231 -27.94 -5.11 -5.60
N TRP A 232 -29.19 -4.76 -5.29
CA TRP A 232 -29.95 -5.33 -4.16
C TRP A 232 -30.77 -6.58 -4.52
N ILE A 233 -31.06 -6.78 -5.81
CA ILE A 233 -31.97 -7.84 -6.28
C ILE A 233 -31.24 -8.83 -7.17
N SER A 234 -31.13 -10.08 -6.74
CA SER A 234 -30.53 -11.16 -7.54
C SER A 234 -31.44 -11.72 -8.63
N TYR A 235 -32.74 -11.35 -8.64
CA TYR A 235 -33.74 -11.77 -9.62
C TYR A 235 -34.05 -10.66 -10.63
N THR A 236 -33.21 -10.53 -11.63
CA THR A 236 -33.32 -9.61 -12.79
C THR A 236 -34.68 -9.67 -13.52
N GLN A 237 -35.30 -10.86 -13.60
CA GLN A 237 -36.65 -11.05 -14.15
C GLN A 237 -37.72 -10.18 -13.47
N LEU A 238 -37.62 -9.94 -12.15
CA LEU A 238 -38.57 -9.11 -11.42
C LEU A 238 -38.51 -7.65 -11.88
N VAL A 239 -37.31 -7.15 -12.20
CA VAL A 239 -37.11 -5.80 -12.71
C VAL A 239 -37.75 -5.64 -14.10
N ILE A 240 -37.64 -6.65 -14.96
CA ILE A 240 -38.27 -6.68 -16.28
C ILE A 240 -39.80 -6.68 -16.15
N ILE A 241 -40.34 -7.58 -15.31
CA ILE A 241 -41.79 -7.68 -15.07
C ILE A 241 -42.34 -6.37 -14.50
N LEU A 242 -41.67 -5.79 -13.51
CA LEU A 242 -42.07 -4.51 -12.91
C LEU A 242 -42.07 -3.38 -13.95
N THR A 243 -41.02 -3.32 -14.79
CA THR A 243 -40.92 -2.33 -15.87
C THR A 243 -42.07 -2.50 -16.86
N PHE A 244 -42.36 -3.73 -17.29
CA PHE A 244 -43.48 -4.02 -18.18
C PHE A 244 -44.83 -3.63 -17.56
N ILE A 245 -45.05 -3.94 -16.28
CA ILE A 245 -46.26 -3.55 -15.53
C ILE A 245 -46.39 -2.01 -15.49
N LEU A 246 -45.31 -1.27 -15.25
CA LEU A 246 -45.32 0.19 -15.26
C LEU A 246 -45.73 0.75 -16.63
N PHE A 247 -45.17 0.23 -17.72
CA PHE A 247 -45.57 0.64 -19.08
C PHE A 247 -47.03 0.29 -19.38
N LEU A 248 -47.48 -0.90 -18.97
CA LEU A 248 -48.87 -1.34 -19.16
C LEU A 248 -49.86 -0.46 -18.36
N LEU A 249 -49.54 -0.14 -17.10
CA LEU A 249 -50.34 0.75 -16.26
C LEU A 249 -50.39 2.17 -16.84
N PHE A 250 -49.28 2.66 -17.40
CA PHE A 250 -49.24 3.95 -18.08
C PHE A 250 -50.14 3.96 -19.33
N TYR A 251 -50.08 2.92 -20.16
CA TYR A 251 -50.98 2.77 -21.32
C TYR A 251 -52.46 2.73 -20.91
N LEU A 252 -52.78 1.92 -19.88
CA LEU A 252 -54.16 1.74 -19.40
C LEU A 252 -54.68 2.93 -18.59
N LEU A 253 -53.84 3.93 -18.29
CA LEU A 253 -54.18 5.07 -17.43
C LEU A 253 -55.48 5.79 -17.83
N LYS A 254 -55.73 5.91 -19.14
CA LYS A 254 -56.94 6.54 -19.70
C LYS A 254 -58.19 5.66 -19.53
N LYS A 255 -58.04 4.34 -19.46
CA LYS A 255 -59.15 3.37 -19.39
C LYS A 255 -59.71 3.23 -17.97
N PHE A 256 -58.96 3.64 -16.95
CA PHE A 256 -59.40 3.56 -15.56
C PHE A 256 -60.31 4.74 -15.15
N PRO A 257 -61.27 4.51 -14.23
CA PRO A 257 -62.03 5.57 -13.58
C PRO A 257 -61.13 6.62 -12.94
N GLU A 258 -61.57 7.88 -12.88
CA GLU A 258 -60.78 9.03 -12.43
C GLU A 258 -60.14 8.81 -11.05
N ARG A 259 -60.87 8.18 -10.11
CA ARG A 259 -60.36 7.87 -8.77
C ARG A 259 -59.14 6.94 -8.80
N ILE A 260 -59.19 5.90 -9.64
CA ILE A 260 -58.10 4.92 -9.80
C ILE A 260 -56.95 5.55 -10.59
N SER A 261 -57.25 6.28 -11.68
CA SER A 261 -56.23 6.98 -12.47
C SER A 261 -55.47 8.01 -11.64
N SER A 262 -56.16 8.77 -10.76
CA SER A 262 -55.50 9.69 -9.84
C SER A 262 -54.60 8.99 -8.82
N LEU A 263 -54.98 7.80 -8.34
CA LEU A 263 -54.13 7.00 -7.45
C LEU A 263 -52.88 6.50 -8.20
N ILE A 264 -53.07 5.94 -9.40
CA ILE A 264 -51.98 5.47 -10.26
C ILE A 264 -50.99 6.61 -10.56
N LYS A 265 -51.47 7.83 -10.89
CA LYS A 265 -50.60 9.00 -11.10
C LYS A 265 -49.78 9.36 -9.87
N LYS A 266 -50.38 9.34 -8.66
CA LYS A 266 -49.66 9.57 -7.41
C LYS A 266 -48.58 8.52 -7.20
N VAL A 267 -48.90 7.25 -7.46
CA VAL A 267 -47.94 6.13 -7.41
C VAL A 267 -46.79 6.37 -8.39
N PHE A 268 -47.03 6.75 -9.65
CA PHE A 268 -45.97 7.08 -10.60
C PHE A 268 -45.06 8.21 -10.12
N VAL A 269 -45.63 9.29 -9.55
CA VAL A 269 -44.83 10.40 -8.99
C VAL A 269 -43.99 9.92 -7.80
N SER A 270 -44.57 9.14 -6.88
CA SER A 270 -43.84 8.56 -5.75
C SER A 270 -42.72 7.62 -6.20
N PHE A 271 -42.98 6.72 -7.14
CA PHE A 271 -41.95 5.85 -7.74
C PHE A 271 -40.86 6.66 -8.44
N GLY A 272 -41.22 7.71 -9.18
CA GLY A 272 -40.25 8.61 -9.83
C GLY A 272 -39.35 9.32 -8.83
N LEU A 273 -39.90 9.77 -7.68
CA LEU A 273 -39.11 10.38 -6.60
C LEU A 273 -38.17 9.36 -5.93
N ILE A 274 -38.65 8.14 -5.66
CA ILE A 274 -37.81 7.06 -5.12
C ILE A 274 -36.69 6.73 -6.11
N TYR A 275 -37.02 6.59 -7.39
CA TYR A 275 -36.05 6.33 -8.44
C TYR A 275 -34.99 7.45 -8.55
N LEU A 276 -35.41 8.72 -8.45
CA LEU A 276 -34.48 9.85 -8.42
C LEU A 276 -33.54 9.79 -7.20
N ILE A 277 -34.04 9.43 -6.02
CA ILE A 277 -33.22 9.23 -4.82
C ILE A 277 -32.21 8.09 -5.06
N LEU A 278 -32.63 6.96 -5.62
CA LEU A 278 -31.75 5.84 -5.95
C LEU A 278 -30.70 6.22 -7.00
N THR A 279 -31.07 7.00 -8.02
CA THR A 279 -30.12 7.57 -8.98
C THR A 279 -29.10 8.46 -8.28
N ILE A 280 -29.51 9.34 -7.36
CA ILE A 280 -28.59 10.20 -6.60
C ILE A 280 -27.64 9.36 -5.73
N ILE A 281 -28.15 8.33 -5.05
CA ILE A 281 -27.36 7.40 -4.24
C ILE A 281 -26.34 6.66 -5.13
N GLY A 282 -26.80 6.04 -6.21
CA GLY A 282 -25.94 5.31 -7.15
C GLY A 282 -24.88 6.20 -7.79
N TYR A 283 -25.22 7.46 -8.10
CA TYR A 283 -24.30 8.36 -8.77
C TYR A 283 -23.25 8.96 -7.82
N TYR A 284 -23.63 9.43 -6.63
CA TYR A 284 -22.72 10.17 -5.75
C TYR A 284 -22.14 9.34 -4.60
N PHE A 285 -22.85 8.32 -4.14
CA PHE A 285 -22.51 7.56 -2.92
C PHE A 285 -22.00 6.15 -3.19
N ARG A 286 -21.96 5.70 -4.46
CA ARG A 286 -21.36 4.42 -4.83
C ARG A 286 -19.97 4.61 -5.44
N GLY A 287 -19.02 3.85 -4.91
CA GLY A 287 -17.62 3.81 -5.32
C GLY A 287 -17.25 2.47 -5.97
N GLU A 288 -16.00 2.06 -5.79
CA GLU A 288 -15.50 0.80 -6.32
C GLU A 288 -16.24 -0.39 -5.71
N ASN A 289 -16.41 -1.47 -6.48
CA ASN A 289 -17.20 -2.65 -6.09
C ASN A 289 -18.63 -2.32 -5.64
N TRP A 290 -19.16 -1.16 -6.04
CA TRP A 290 -20.46 -0.65 -5.61
C TRP A 290 -20.57 -0.41 -4.09
N GLU A 291 -19.44 -0.21 -3.41
CA GLU A 291 -19.42 0.10 -1.98
C GLU A 291 -19.92 1.52 -1.70
N PHE A 292 -20.46 1.72 -0.49
CA PHE A 292 -20.93 3.03 -0.06
C PHE A 292 -19.74 3.90 0.34
N VAL A 293 -19.58 5.04 -0.33
CA VAL A 293 -18.53 6.02 -0.06
C VAL A 293 -19.15 7.42 0.05
N LEU A 294 -18.55 8.25 0.90
CA LEU A 294 -18.94 9.66 0.99
C LEU A 294 -18.46 10.40 -0.27
N PRO A 295 -19.24 11.37 -0.82
CA PRO A 295 -18.92 11.99 -2.11
C PRO A 295 -17.53 12.64 -2.20
N TRP A 296 -17.03 13.21 -1.10
CA TRP A 296 -15.69 13.82 -1.02
C TRP A 296 -14.54 12.80 -0.96
N ASN A 297 -14.85 11.53 -0.70
CA ASN A 297 -13.90 10.41 -0.77
C ASN A 297 -14.11 9.56 -2.04
N ASN A 298 -15.11 9.91 -2.87
CA ASN A 298 -15.43 9.14 -4.05
C ASN A 298 -14.47 9.51 -5.18
N THR A 299 -13.56 8.58 -5.51
CA THR A 299 -12.58 8.73 -6.59
C THR A 299 -13.23 8.87 -7.97
N TYR A 300 -14.48 8.42 -8.15
CA TYR A 300 -15.23 8.67 -9.40
C TYR A 300 -15.48 10.15 -9.68
N ASN A 301 -15.34 11.03 -8.67
CA ASN A 301 -15.43 12.47 -8.87
C ASN A 301 -14.14 13.10 -9.42
N PHE A 302 -13.08 12.31 -9.66
CA PHE A 302 -12.01 12.76 -10.52
C PHE A 302 -12.55 12.90 -11.94
N VAL A 303 -12.49 14.12 -12.50
CA VAL A 303 -12.81 14.50 -13.89
C VAL A 303 -14.24 15.04 -14.15
N SER A 304 -15.13 15.19 -13.16
CA SER A 304 -16.42 15.91 -13.38
C SER A 304 -16.34 17.44 -13.21
N ASP A 305 -15.16 18.00 -13.05
CA ASP A 305 -14.98 19.43 -12.82
C ASP A 305 -15.06 20.20 -14.13
N PHE A 306 -15.99 21.15 -14.21
CA PHE A 306 -15.98 22.34 -15.08
C PHE A 306 -14.72 22.48 -15.96
N GLN A 307 -14.74 21.98 -17.20
CA GLN A 307 -13.62 22.09 -18.16
C GLN A 307 -14.01 22.94 -19.38
N PRO A 308 -14.26 24.25 -19.21
CA PRO A 308 -14.79 25.12 -20.26
C PRO A 308 -13.88 25.24 -21.50
N LEU A 309 -12.62 24.82 -21.37
CA LEU A 309 -11.57 24.99 -22.38
C LEU A 309 -11.04 23.66 -22.95
N SER A 310 -11.61 22.51 -22.59
CA SER A 310 -11.08 21.21 -23.05
C SER A 310 -11.11 21.03 -24.57
N GLY A 311 -12.02 21.74 -25.27
CA GLY A 311 -12.17 21.67 -26.72
C GLY A 311 -11.27 22.61 -27.52
N PHE A 312 -10.51 23.50 -26.87
CA PHE A 312 -9.62 24.47 -27.54
C PHE A 312 -8.16 24.12 -27.28
N ALA A 313 -7.50 23.51 -28.26
CA ALA A 313 -6.07 23.19 -28.18
C ALA A 313 -5.23 24.49 -28.09
N ASP A 314 -4.20 24.48 -27.24
CA ASP A 314 -3.21 25.58 -27.17
C ASP A 314 -2.18 25.51 -28.32
N ILE A 315 -2.26 24.47 -29.16
CA ILE A 315 -1.32 24.16 -30.23
C ILE A 315 -2.10 24.11 -31.55
N GLU A 316 -1.49 24.64 -32.61
CA GLU A 316 -2.02 24.51 -33.98
C GLU A 316 -1.99 23.04 -34.42
N VAL A 317 -3.16 22.39 -34.29
CA VAL A 317 -3.35 20.96 -34.60
C VAL A 317 -3.05 20.64 -36.07
N GLU A 318 -3.29 21.58 -36.99
CA GLU A 318 -3.08 21.40 -38.44
C GLU A 318 -1.62 21.11 -38.81
N ASN A 319 -0.66 21.46 -37.95
CA ASN A 319 0.77 21.26 -38.14
C ASN A 319 1.31 19.99 -37.46
N ILE A 320 0.44 19.18 -36.83
CA ILE A 320 0.82 17.96 -36.10
C ILE A 320 0.61 16.75 -37.01
N SER A 321 1.67 15.99 -37.26
CA SER A 321 1.59 14.76 -38.03
C SER A 321 0.75 13.69 -37.29
N TYR A 322 -0.13 13.00 -38.04
CA TYR A 322 -1.09 12.02 -37.52
C TYR A 322 -0.43 10.83 -36.81
N ASP A 323 0.81 10.50 -37.17
CA ASP A 323 1.63 9.44 -36.55
C ASP A 323 1.95 9.67 -35.07
N LYS A 324 1.85 10.93 -34.60
CA LYS A 324 2.01 11.27 -33.17
C LYS A 324 0.84 10.84 -32.30
N PHE A 325 -0.35 10.67 -32.88
CA PHE A 325 -1.55 10.24 -32.17
C PHE A 325 -1.62 8.71 -32.08
N LYS A 326 -0.73 8.13 -31.26
CA LYS A 326 -0.65 6.69 -31.07
C LYS A 326 -1.84 6.17 -30.28
N THR A 327 -2.30 4.99 -30.67
CA THR A 327 -3.30 4.22 -29.92
C THR A 327 -2.57 3.29 -28.95
N ILE A 328 -2.77 3.50 -27.67
CA ILE A 328 -2.13 2.73 -26.59
C ILE A 328 -3.24 2.20 -25.70
N LEU A 329 -3.24 0.89 -25.44
CA LEU A 329 -4.29 0.20 -24.66
C LEU A 329 -5.72 0.53 -25.15
N GLY A 330 -5.89 0.68 -26.46
CA GLY A 330 -7.18 0.96 -27.10
C GLY A 330 -7.64 2.43 -27.08
N ARG A 331 -6.81 3.39 -26.60
CA ARG A 331 -7.13 4.83 -26.61
C ARG A 331 -6.03 5.68 -27.26
N LYS A 332 -6.39 6.85 -27.79
CA LYS A 332 -5.40 7.86 -28.19
C LYS A 332 -4.73 8.50 -26.97
N GLU A 333 -3.41 8.62 -27.01
CA GLU A 333 -2.61 9.25 -25.94
C GLU A 333 -2.20 10.67 -26.34
N GLY A 334 -2.88 11.68 -25.79
CA GLY A 334 -2.57 13.09 -26.05
C GLY A 334 -1.27 13.56 -25.41
N CYS A 335 -0.83 12.95 -24.30
CA CYS A 335 0.36 13.42 -23.58
C CYS A 335 1.63 13.34 -24.43
N ILE A 336 1.81 12.24 -25.20
CA ILE A 336 3.00 12.02 -26.02
C ILE A 336 3.08 12.99 -27.23
N VAL A 337 1.97 13.64 -27.58
CA VAL A 337 1.97 14.64 -28.66
C VAL A 337 2.85 15.84 -28.28
N CYS A 338 2.79 16.25 -27.01
CA CYS A 338 3.57 17.36 -26.47
C CYS A 338 4.84 16.89 -25.75
N HIS A 339 4.79 15.76 -25.05
CA HIS A 339 5.86 15.24 -24.21
C HIS A 339 6.59 14.08 -24.87
N GLN A 340 7.78 14.36 -25.39
CA GLN A 340 8.71 13.35 -25.88
C GLN A 340 9.76 13.09 -24.80
N MET A 341 9.58 12.00 -24.06
CA MET A 341 10.49 11.59 -22.98
C MET A 341 11.19 10.28 -23.34
N SER A 342 12.37 10.07 -22.79
CA SER A 342 13.12 8.81 -22.90
C SER A 342 13.57 8.31 -21.53
N GLY A 343 14.29 7.17 -21.50
CA GLY A 343 14.78 6.58 -20.25
C GLY A 343 13.80 5.60 -19.60
N PHE A 344 12.84 5.03 -20.32
CA PHE A 344 11.91 4.04 -19.78
C PHE A 344 12.40 2.60 -19.98
N GLU A 345 11.96 1.70 -19.10
CA GLU A 345 12.00 0.24 -19.32
C GLU A 345 10.94 -0.18 -20.33
N ASP A 346 11.18 -1.29 -21.05
CA ASP A 346 10.27 -1.79 -22.10
C ASP A 346 8.86 -2.04 -21.56
N SER A 347 8.76 -2.59 -20.34
CA SER A 347 7.47 -2.92 -19.71
C SER A 347 6.67 -1.70 -19.26
N HIS A 348 7.31 -0.54 -19.09
CA HIS A 348 6.70 0.71 -18.65
C HIS A 348 6.90 1.85 -19.67
N ASN A 349 7.17 1.49 -20.93
CA ASN A 349 7.40 2.47 -21.98
C ASN A 349 6.07 3.18 -22.33
N PRO A 350 6.06 4.52 -22.51
CA PRO A 350 4.86 5.24 -22.94
C PRO A 350 4.26 4.71 -24.25
N ASN A 351 5.05 4.12 -25.14
CA ASN A 351 4.53 3.49 -26.36
C ASN A 351 3.75 2.20 -26.08
N ALA A 352 3.97 1.55 -24.93
CA ALA A 352 3.30 0.32 -24.53
C ALA A 352 2.09 0.60 -23.62
N ILE A 353 2.23 1.52 -22.66
CA ILE A 353 1.21 1.77 -21.62
C ILE A 353 0.70 3.21 -21.56
N GLY A 354 1.34 4.17 -22.24
CA GLY A 354 0.96 5.58 -22.22
C GLY A 354 1.43 6.30 -20.97
N CYS A 355 1.53 7.63 -21.04
CA CYS A 355 1.87 8.45 -19.88
C CYS A 355 0.68 8.56 -18.93
N TYR A 356 -0.52 8.59 -19.49
CA TYR A 356 -1.77 8.75 -18.75
C TYR A 356 -2.04 7.61 -17.77
N SER A 357 -1.63 6.37 -18.09
CA SER A 357 -1.85 5.21 -17.21
C SER A 357 -1.21 5.36 -15.84
N CYS A 358 -0.09 6.08 -15.77
CA CYS A 358 0.60 6.38 -14.53
C CYS A 358 0.21 7.77 -14.00
N HIS A 359 0.30 8.79 -14.85
CA HIS A 359 0.20 10.18 -14.39
C HIS A 359 -1.20 10.77 -14.43
N ARG A 360 -2.20 10.07 -14.97
CA ARG A 360 -3.58 10.58 -15.11
C ARG A 360 -3.61 11.94 -15.82
N GLY A 361 -4.53 12.84 -15.46
CA GLY A 361 -4.78 14.09 -16.16
C GLY A 361 -6.00 14.02 -17.09
N ASN A 362 -5.94 14.67 -18.24
CA ASN A 362 -6.89 14.49 -19.34
C ASN A 362 -6.13 14.16 -20.62
N ALA A 363 -6.07 12.88 -20.97
CA ALA A 363 -5.40 12.39 -22.18
C ALA A 363 -6.10 12.81 -23.49
N PHE A 364 -7.31 13.35 -23.41
CA PHE A 364 -8.14 13.73 -24.56
C PHE A 364 -8.15 15.26 -24.79
N SER A 365 -7.18 15.98 -24.24
CA SER A 365 -7.02 17.42 -24.44
C SER A 365 -5.57 17.75 -24.76
N LEU A 366 -5.36 18.67 -25.70
CA LEU A 366 -4.07 19.30 -25.97
C LEU A 366 -3.96 20.72 -25.36
N ASN A 367 -5.02 21.19 -24.70
CA ASN A 367 -4.95 22.39 -23.87
C ASN A 367 -4.12 22.09 -22.61
N LYS A 368 -3.10 22.89 -22.31
CA LYS A 368 -2.18 22.67 -21.20
C LYS A 368 -2.89 22.57 -19.86
N ASN A 369 -3.85 23.46 -19.58
CA ASN A 369 -4.51 23.49 -18.27
C ASN A 369 -5.48 22.31 -18.12
N ALA A 370 -6.26 22.02 -19.16
CA ALA A 370 -7.18 20.89 -19.13
C ALA A 370 -6.44 19.54 -19.13
N ALA A 371 -5.37 19.38 -19.92
CA ALA A 371 -4.58 18.14 -20.02
C ALA A 371 -3.90 17.77 -18.70
N HIS A 372 -3.40 18.75 -17.95
CA HIS A 372 -2.75 18.53 -16.65
C HIS A 372 -3.74 18.56 -15.46
N SER A 373 -5.02 18.83 -15.69
CA SER A 373 -6.03 18.84 -14.62
C SER A 373 -6.20 17.44 -14.04
N GLY A 374 -5.97 17.27 -12.74
CA GLY A 374 -6.03 15.96 -12.10
C GLY A 374 -4.82 15.06 -12.40
N MET A 375 -3.67 15.63 -12.76
CA MET A 375 -2.45 14.83 -12.95
C MET A 375 -1.87 14.38 -11.60
N ILE A 376 -1.51 13.10 -11.50
CA ILE A 376 -0.81 12.49 -10.38
C ILE A 376 0.70 12.56 -10.62
N LEU A 377 1.39 13.23 -9.70
CA LEU A 377 2.81 13.53 -9.83
C LEU A 377 3.70 12.36 -9.40
N ILE A 378 3.32 11.63 -8.36
CA ILE A 378 4.04 10.47 -7.83
C ILE A 378 3.07 9.28 -7.81
N PRO A 379 2.99 8.52 -8.92
CA PRO A 379 1.95 7.53 -9.11
C PRO A 379 2.09 6.30 -8.20
N GLY A 380 3.29 6.02 -7.66
CA GLY A 380 3.52 4.86 -6.81
C GLY A 380 3.08 5.04 -5.35
N ASN A 381 2.75 6.26 -4.90
CA ASN A 381 2.21 6.49 -3.56
C ASN A 381 0.96 5.62 -3.35
N LEU A 382 0.82 4.94 -2.21
CA LEU A 382 -0.28 3.98 -2.01
C LEU A 382 -1.67 4.63 -2.08
N ASN A 383 -1.79 5.92 -1.79
CA ASN A 383 -3.03 6.70 -1.96
C ASN A 383 -3.50 6.78 -3.43
N TYR A 384 -2.55 6.69 -4.38
CA TYR A 384 -2.82 6.76 -5.82
C TYR A 384 -2.59 5.44 -6.55
N ALA A 385 -1.86 4.49 -5.94
CA ALA A 385 -1.41 3.27 -6.59
C ALA A 385 -2.59 2.41 -7.11
N GLN A 386 -3.73 2.38 -6.43
CA GLN A 386 -4.96 1.73 -6.92
C GLN A 386 -5.45 2.32 -8.24
N LEU A 387 -5.26 3.62 -8.42
CA LEU A 387 -5.56 4.35 -9.64
C LEU A 387 -4.36 4.35 -10.60
N THR A 388 -3.27 3.61 -10.40
CA THR A 388 -2.14 3.63 -11.35
C THR A 388 -1.60 2.22 -11.51
N CYS A 389 -0.72 1.80 -10.62
CA CYS A 389 -0.03 0.52 -10.61
C CYS A 389 -0.93 -0.67 -10.25
N GLY A 390 -2.13 -0.45 -9.70
CA GLY A 390 -3.06 -1.47 -9.20
C GLY A 390 -4.42 -1.49 -9.91
N THR A 391 -4.49 -0.93 -11.12
CA THR A 391 -5.70 -0.97 -11.96
C THR A 391 -5.95 -2.37 -12.53
N SER A 392 -7.11 -2.62 -13.11
CA SER A 392 -7.41 -3.91 -13.78
C SER A 392 -6.41 -4.28 -14.90
N GLN A 393 -5.77 -3.28 -15.51
CA GLN A 393 -4.77 -3.46 -16.56
C GLN A 393 -3.33 -3.50 -16.02
N CYS A 394 -3.10 -3.10 -14.76
CA CYS A 394 -1.78 -2.94 -14.17
C CYS A 394 -1.76 -3.53 -12.75
N HIS A 395 -1.06 -4.65 -12.56
CA HIS A 395 -0.85 -5.37 -11.28
C HIS A 395 -2.02 -5.36 -10.24
N PRO A 396 -3.25 -5.76 -10.62
CA PRO A 396 -4.43 -5.69 -9.74
C PRO A 396 -4.28 -6.52 -8.45
N ASP A 397 -3.58 -7.65 -8.50
CA ASP A 397 -3.38 -8.53 -7.34
C ASP A 397 -2.23 -8.11 -6.42
N ILE A 398 -1.38 -7.17 -6.84
CA ILE A 398 -0.19 -6.77 -6.08
C ILE A 398 -0.52 -5.65 -5.09
N PHE A 399 -1.28 -4.64 -5.53
CA PHE A 399 -1.62 -3.49 -4.70
C PHE A 399 -2.28 -3.87 -3.35
N PRO A 400 -3.30 -4.75 -3.31
CA PRO A 400 -3.91 -5.17 -2.04
C PRO A 400 -2.92 -5.87 -1.10
N ARG A 401 -1.99 -6.67 -1.65
CA ARG A 401 -0.96 -7.35 -0.85
C ARG A 401 0.01 -6.35 -0.24
N VAL A 402 0.47 -5.37 -1.01
CA VAL A 402 1.40 -4.32 -0.55
C VAL A 402 0.76 -3.53 0.58
N ASN A 403 -0.52 -3.18 0.45
CA ASN A 403 -1.25 -2.45 1.48
C ASN A 403 -1.36 -3.23 2.80
N ASN A 404 -1.50 -4.56 2.73
CA ASN A 404 -1.58 -5.46 3.89
C ASN A 404 -0.21 -5.86 4.48
N SER A 405 0.89 -5.58 3.77
CA SER A 405 2.24 -5.95 4.20
C SER A 405 2.65 -5.26 5.52
N ILE A 406 3.56 -5.88 6.28
CA ILE A 406 4.10 -5.29 7.51
C ILE A 406 4.83 -3.96 7.27
N MET A 407 5.39 -3.77 6.07
CA MET A 407 6.04 -2.52 5.67
C MET A 407 5.02 -1.38 5.51
N SER A 408 3.78 -1.69 5.13
CA SER A 408 2.68 -0.71 5.04
C SER A 408 1.98 -0.51 6.39
N THR A 409 1.71 -1.60 7.12
CA THR A 409 0.87 -1.56 8.33
C THR A 409 1.61 -1.14 9.59
N LEU A 410 2.91 -1.45 9.73
CA LEU A 410 3.68 -1.37 10.98
C LEU A 410 2.96 -1.97 12.21
N SER A 411 2.11 -2.99 11.99
CA SER A 411 1.18 -3.51 13.01
C SER A 411 1.86 -3.80 14.35
N GLY A 412 3.03 -4.44 14.32
CA GLY A 412 3.76 -4.83 15.52
C GLY A 412 4.33 -3.65 16.30
N ILE A 413 4.78 -2.60 15.62
CA ILE A 413 5.29 -1.38 16.27
C ILE A 413 4.13 -0.66 16.96
N VAL A 414 3.01 -0.50 16.26
CA VAL A 414 1.80 0.13 16.84
C VAL A 414 1.30 -0.64 18.06
N SER A 415 1.23 -1.97 17.97
CA SER A 415 0.75 -2.80 19.08
C SER A 415 1.67 -2.75 20.29
N VAL A 416 2.99 -2.82 20.08
CA VAL A 416 3.96 -2.77 21.18
C VAL A 416 3.97 -1.38 21.83
N ASN A 417 3.86 -0.30 21.04
CA ASN A 417 3.83 1.04 21.61
C ASN A 417 2.61 1.26 22.49
N ARG A 418 1.41 0.93 22.01
CA ARG A 418 0.18 1.02 22.82
C ARG A 418 0.25 0.18 24.10
N PHE A 419 0.88 -1.00 24.04
CA PHE A 419 1.12 -1.83 25.22
C PHE A 419 2.07 -1.15 26.22
N VAL A 420 3.11 -0.47 25.74
CA VAL A 420 4.06 0.25 26.60
C VAL A 420 3.44 1.43 27.32
N PHE A 421 2.50 2.13 26.68
CA PHE A 421 1.76 3.26 27.26
C PHE A 421 0.56 2.85 28.15
N ASP A 422 0.36 1.55 28.37
CA ASP A 422 -0.82 0.98 29.05
C ASP A 422 -2.16 1.30 28.36
N GLU A 423 -2.14 1.54 27.04
CA GLU A 423 -3.33 1.72 26.21
C GLU A 423 -3.83 0.40 25.61
N SER A 424 -3.06 -0.67 25.74
CA SER A 424 -3.40 -2.03 25.33
C SER A 424 -2.95 -3.05 26.37
N ASN A 425 -3.72 -4.12 26.55
CA ASN A 425 -3.38 -5.26 27.40
C ASN A 425 -2.46 -6.29 26.73
N SER A 426 -2.19 -6.15 25.43
CA SER A 426 -1.37 -7.09 24.65
C SER A 426 -0.40 -6.37 23.71
N PRO A 427 0.86 -6.82 23.63
CA PRO A 427 1.83 -6.32 22.65
C PRO A 427 1.64 -6.94 21.25
N THR A 428 0.64 -7.81 21.07
CA THR A 428 0.48 -8.63 19.85
C THR A 428 -0.96 -8.54 19.31
N MET A 429 -1.26 -7.44 18.62
CA MET A 429 -2.54 -7.16 17.96
C MET A 429 -2.34 -6.71 16.51
N LEU A 430 -3.37 -6.90 15.68
CA LEU A 430 -3.42 -6.36 14.33
C LEU A 430 -3.76 -4.86 14.39
N ASN A 431 -2.96 -4.05 13.72
CA ASN A 431 -3.11 -2.60 13.62
C ASN A 431 -2.65 -2.13 12.24
N HIS A 432 -3.04 -0.92 11.87
CA HIS A 432 -2.49 -0.24 10.71
C HIS A 432 -2.06 1.17 11.11
N ILE A 433 -0.85 1.57 10.71
CA ILE A 433 -0.27 2.88 11.04
C ILE A 433 -1.13 4.06 10.55
N LYS A 434 -1.84 3.94 9.43
CA LYS A 434 -2.75 4.98 8.92
C LYS A 434 -3.95 5.24 9.84
N ASP A 435 -4.31 4.27 10.69
CA ASP A 435 -5.50 4.34 11.53
C ASP A 435 -5.21 4.92 12.92
N ILE A 436 -3.94 5.16 13.26
CA ILE A 436 -3.55 5.75 14.56
C ILE A 436 -4.16 7.13 14.74
N LYS A 437 -4.53 7.48 15.96
CA LYS A 437 -5.19 8.75 16.32
C LYS A 437 -4.21 9.62 17.11
N HIS A 438 -4.62 10.20 18.23
CA HIS A 438 -3.82 11.17 18.99
C HIS A 438 -3.77 10.85 20.49
N SER A 439 -3.89 9.57 20.86
CA SER A 439 -3.58 9.11 22.22
C SER A 439 -2.10 9.37 22.57
N ASP A 440 -1.68 9.11 23.81
CA ASP A 440 -0.27 9.29 24.19
C ASP A 440 0.63 8.41 23.32
N ALA A 441 0.28 7.13 23.17
CA ALA A 441 1.01 6.19 22.33
C ALA A 441 0.98 6.56 20.84
N ASP A 442 -0.19 6.92 20.32
CA ASP A 442 -0.33 7.22 18.89
C ASP A 442 0.36 8.55 18.53
N SER A 443 0.30 9.55 19.41
CA SER A 443 1.03 10.81 19.21
C SER A 443 2.54 10.64 19.30
N HIS A 444 3.03 9.75 20.18
CA HIS A 444 4.44 9.37 20.23
C HIS A 444 4.92 8.76 18.91
N LEU A 445 4.13 7.85 18.32
CA LEU A 445 4.45 7.30 17.00
C LEU A 445 4.38 8.36 15.89
N ARG A 446 3.37 9.24 15.91
CA ARG A 446 3.25 10.33 14.95
C ARG A 446 4.43 11.29 15.01
N ASN A 447 5.01 11.55 16.18
CA ASN A 447 6.16 12.46 16.29
C ASN A 447 7.48 11.81 15.87
N LEU A 448 7.66 10.50 16.09
CA LEU A 448 9.00 9.90 16.05
C LEU A 448 9.17 8.79 15.01
N CYS A 449 8.10 8.07 14.66
CA CYS A 449 8.20 6.78 13.98
C CYS A 449 7.32 6.63 12.73
N ALA A 450 6.27 7.44 12.58
CA ALA A 450 5.27 7.25 11.52
C ALA A 450 5.79 7.55 10.09
N SER A 451 7.00 8.09 9.90
CA SER A 451 7.54 8.31 8.56
C SER A 451 8.16 7.07 7.90
N CYS A 452 8.42 6.00 8.66
CA CYS A 452 9.18 4.83 8.20
C CYS A 452 8.36 3.77 7.44
N HIS A 453 7.04 3.90 7.34
CA HIS A 453 6.23 2.91 6.62
C HIS A 453 6.18 3.19 5.12
N LEU A 454 6.00 2.12 4.33
CA LEU A 454 5.95 2.16 2.87
C LEU A 454 4.81 3.05 2.33
N GLY A 455 3.69 3.07 3.06
CA GLY A 455 2.54 3.91 2.75
C GLY A 455 2.70 5.39 3.08
N ASN A 456 3.82 5.83 3.66
CA ASN A 456 4.05 7.26 3.91
C ASN A 456 4.10 7.99 2.56
N GLU A 457 3.37 9.09 2.46
CA GLU A 457 3.22 9.80 1.20
C GLU A 457 4.52 10.55 0.86
N LYS A 458 5.08 10.24 -0.30
CA LYS A 458 6.21 11.00 -0.82
C LYS A 458 5.66 12.25 -1.51
N THR A 459 6.07 13.42 -1.05
CA THR A 459 5.63 14.73 -1.57
C THR A 459 6.65 15.36 -2.53
N GLU A 460 7.91 14.92 -2.47
CA GLU A 460 9.00 15.44 -3.29
C GLU A 460 9.48 14.44 -4.35
N TYR A 461 9.97 14.95 -5.48
CA TYR A 461 10.62 14.12 -6.49
C TYR A 461 12.06 13.77 -6.13
N GLY A 462 12.52 12.61 -6.58
CA GLY A 462 13.88 12.13 -6.41
C GLY A 462 13.93 10.74 -5.80
N PRO A 463 15.10 10.11 -5.80
CA PRO A 463 15.29 8.77 -5.25
C PRO A 463 14.98 8.71 -3.75
N VAL A 464 14.75 7.49 -3.26
CA VAL A 464 14.82 7.18 -1.83
C VAL A 464 16.29 7.30 -1.41
N ASN A 465 16.54 7.99 -0.30
CA ASN A 465 17.88 8.19 0.26
C ASN A 465 17.75 8.29 1.78
N GLU A 466 18.81 8.68 2.48
CA GLU A 466 18.85 8.71 3.95
C GLU A 466 17.79 9.64 4.58
N LEU A 467 17.31 10.64 3.82
CA LEU A 467 16.31 11.63 4.25
C LEU A 467 14.94 11.45 3.58
N SER A 468 14.87 10.66 2.50
CA SER A 468 13.67 10.48 1.67
C SER A 468 13.11 9.07 1.85
N ARG A 469 11.87 8.96 2.36
CA ARG A 469 11.19 7.70 2.70
C ARG A 469 9.78 7.65 2.10
N GLY A 470 9.15 6.48 2.16
CA GLY A 470 7.81 6.28 1.61
C GLY A 470 7.80 6.27 0.08
N GLY A 471 6.64 6.48 -0.52
CA GLY A 471 6.49 6.45 -1.99
C GLY A 471 5.77 5.21 -2.54
N GLY A 472 5.29 4.32 -1.67
CA GLY A 472 4.64 3.07 -2.05
C GLY A 472 5.49 2.24 -3.02
N CYS A 473 4.93 1.87 -4.17
CA CYS A 473 5.63 1.07 -5.18
C CYS A 473 6.94 1.74 -5.68
N ASN A 474 6.94 3.08 -5.77
CA ASN A 474 8.10 3.82 -6.25
C ASN A 474 9.28 3.80 -5.27
N ALA A 475 9.05 3.47 -4.00
CA ALA A 475 10.10 3.42 -2.99
C ALA A 475 11.19 2.39 -3.34
N CYS A 476 10.82 1.31 -4.02
CA CYS A 476 11.73 0.22 -4.39
C CYS A 476 11.96 0.10 -5.90
N HIS A 477 10.98 0.47 -6.73
CA HIS A 477 11.05 0.22 -8.18
C HIS A 477 11.57 1.40 -9.00
N LEU A 478 11.65 2.62 -8.43
CA LEU A 478 12.00 3.83 -9.16
C LEU A 478 13.51 4.09 -9.12
N ASN A 479 14.18 3.84 -10.25
CA ASN A 479 15.61 4.04 -10.41
C ASN A 479 15.91 5.32 -11.19
N TYR A 480 16.81 6.14 -10.66
CA TYR A 480 17.31 7.32 -11.36
C TYR A 480 18.64 7.00 -12.04
N SER A 481 18.70 7.18 -13.37
CA SER A 481 19.99 7.27 -14.04
C SER A 481 20.68 8.58 -13.64
N ASN A 482 22.01 8.65 -13.80
CA ASN A 482 22.78 9.86 -13.52
C ASN A 482 22.20 11.07 -14.28
N GLU A 483 21.87 10.88 -15.56
CA GLU A 483 21.26 11.90 -16.41
C GLU A 483 19.88 12.36 -15.90
N ALA A 484 19.02 11.42 -15.50
CA ALA A 484 17.70 11.74 -14.96
C ALA A 484 17.80 12.52 -13.64
N PHE A 485 18.74 12.12 -12.78
CA PHE A 485 19.00 12.79 -11.51
C PHE A 485 19.53 14.22 -11.71
N GLU A 486 20.50 14.41 -12.60
CA GLU A 486 21.05 15.73 -12.94
C GLU A 486 19.98 16.66 -13.50
N GLN A 487 19.15 16.19 -14.44
CA GLN A 487 18.07 17.00 -15.01
C GLN A 487 17.01 17.35 -13.96
N LEU A 488 16.67 16.44 -13.05
CA LEU A 488 15.78 16.76 -11.94
C LEU A 488 16.36 17.86 -11.04
N ASN A 489 17.68 17.81 -10.76
CA ASN A 489 18.33 18.83 -9.94
C ASN A 489 18.36 20.19 -10.65
N ASN A 490 18.58 20.22 -11.97
CA ASN A 490 18.51 21.45 -12.77
C ASN A 490 17.08 22.02 -12.79
N PHE A 491 16.07 21.17 -12.90
CA PHE A 491 14.66 21.57 -12.75
C PHE A 491 14.38 22.20 -11.38
N LYS A 492 14.80 21.54 -10.29
CA LYS A 492 14.63 22.08 -8.92
C LYS A 492 15.32 23.43 -8.77
N LYS A 493 16.56 23.57 -9.25
CA LYS A 493 17.34 24.83 -9.22
C LYS A 493 16.69 25.94 -10.04
N SER A 494 16.24 25.65 -11.25
CA SER A 494 15.59 26.64 -12.13
C SER A 494 14.24 27.10 -11.56
N LYS A 495 13.47 26.21 -10.92
CA LYS A 495 12.22 26.57 -10.24
C LYS A 495 12.45 27.55 -9.09
N VAL A 496 13.49 27.34 -8.26
CA VAL A 496 13.85 28.27 -7.17
C VAL A 496 14.34 29.61 -7.72
N LYS A 497 15.15 29.60 -8.79
CA LYS A 497 15.61 30.85 -9.44
C LYS A 497 14.45 31.64 -10.03
N GLY A 498 13.54 30.98 -10.76
CA GLY A 498 12.36 31.63 -11.36
C GLY A 498 11.36 32.19 -10.35
N GLN A 499 11.39 31.75 -9.08
CA GLN A 499 10.64 32.38 -7.99
C GLN A 499 11.30 33.66 -7.46
N LYS A 500 12.64 33.79 -7.59
CA LYS A 500 13.42 34.91 -7.06
C LYS A 500 13.76 35.99 -8.11
N SER A 501 13.89 35.60 -9.37
CA SER A 501 14.11 36.49 -10.51
C SER A 501 12.92 36.36 -11.45
N ASN A 502 12.32 37.46 -11.92
CA ASN A 502 11.21 37.48 -12.90
C ASN A 502 11.52 36.77 -14.25
N ASP A 503 12.65 36.08 -14.36
CA ASP A 503 13.08 35.27 -15.49
C ASP A 503 12.42 33.88 -15.44
N LYS A 504 11.46 33.64 -16.34
CA LYS A 504 10.50 32.51 -16.29
C LYS A 504 10.99 31.22 -16.94
N LYS A 505 12.27 31.11 -17.31
CA LYS A 505 12.76 29.93 -18.06
C LYS A 505 13.00 28.74 -17.13
N ILE A 506 11.98 27.90 -16.98
CA ILE A 506 12.04 26.63 -16.24
C ILE A 506 12.61 25.54 -17.15
N GLU A 507 13.61 24.81 -16.67
CA GLU A 507 14.22 23.70 -17.39
C GLU A 507 13.54 22.38 -17.02
N PHE A 508 12.67 21.86 -17.88
CA PHE A 508 11.95 20.61 -17.62
C PHE A 508 12.81 19.36 -17.96
N PRO A 509 12.77 18.30 -17.12
CA PRO A 509 13.46 17.05 -17.43
C PRO A 509 12.89 16.38 -18.68
N LYS A 510 13.77 15.77 -19.48
CA LYS A 510 13.43 14.97 -20.67
C LYS A 510 13.68 13.48 -20.47
N ILE A 511 14.54 13.13 -19.51
CA ILE A 511 14.80 11.74 -19.12
C ILE A 511 13.92 11.39 -17.92
N HIS A 512 13.12 10.35 -18.07
CA HIS A 512 12.29 9.81 -17.01
C HIS A 512 13.07 8.77 -16.18
N PRO A 513 12.90 8.70 -14.85
CA PRO A 513 13.43 7.61 -14.03
C PRO A 513 12.78 6.25 -14.39
N GLN A 514 13.50 5.15 -14.27
CA GLN A 514 13.04 3.82 -14.69
C GLN A 514 12.24 3.12 -13.58
N LEU A 515 11.05 2.62 -13.91
CA LEU A 515 10.36 1.62 -13.09
C LEU A 515 10.82 0.22 -13.49
N SER A 516 11.63 -0.41 -12.64
CA SER A 516 12.30 -1.67 -12.97
C SER A 516 12.36 -2.67 -11.81
N LEU A 517 12.80 -3.88 -12.11
CA LEU A 517 13.10 -4.93 -11.12
C LEU A 517 14.57 -4.87 -10.64
N LYS A 518 15.28 -3.78 -10.90
CA LYS A 518 16.60 -3.52 -10.31
C LYS A 518 16.39 -2.78 -9.00
N ILE A 519 16.63 -3.45 -7.88
CA ILE A 519 16.48 -2.89 -6.54
C ILE A 519 17.79 -3.12 -5.79
N SER A 520 18.53 -2.04 -5.57
CA SER A 520 19.77 -2.05 -4.79
C SER A 520 19.51 -1.89 -3.30
N ASN A 521 20.54 -2.13 -2.47
CA ASN A 521 20.49 -1.87 -1.03
C ASN A 521 20.13 -0.41 -0.67
N ASP A 522 20.43 0.57 -1.54
CA ASP A 522 20.11 1.98 -1.29
C ASP A 522 18.60 2.22 -1.11
N HIS A 523 17.78 1.46 -1.85
CA HIS A 523 16.33 1.50 -1.74
C HIS A 523 15.85 1.04 -0.36
N CYS A 524 16.53 0.04 0.22
CA CYS A 524 16.26 -0.44 1.56
C CYS A 524 16.81 0.52 2.62
N PHE A 525 18.00 1.10 2.38
CA PHE A 525 18.73 1.95 3.31
C PHE A 525 17.91 3.16 3.76
N GLY A 526 17.20 3.83 2.84
CA GLY A 526 16.40 5.01 3.19
C GLY A 526 15.41 4.75 4.33
N CYS A 527 14.78 3.56 4.35
CA CYS A 527 13.83 3.18 5.40
C CYS A 527 14.46 2.38 6.56
N HIS A 528 15.49 1.58 6.29
CA HIS A 528 16.07 0.62 7.24
C HIS A 528 17.39 1.07 7.89
N SER A 529 17.79 2.34 7.72
CA SER A 529 18.95 2.97 8.38
C SER A 529 18.69 3.48 9.80
N ARG A 530 17.44 3.49 10.28
CA ARG A 530 17.08 4.00 11.62
C ARG A 530 16.45 2.91 12.50
N SER A 531 15.16 2.64 12.35
CA SER A 531 14.46 1.66 13.20
C SER A 531 14.94 0.24 12.92
N GLY A 532 15.65 -0.34 13.90
CA GLY A 532 16.26 -1.68 13.81
C GLY A 532 17.60 -1.73 13.08
N ARG A 533 18.09 -0.62 12.50
CA ARG A 533 19.42 -0.50 11.85
C ARG A 533 19.77 -1.68 10.93
N ILE A 534 18.77 -2.20 10.21
CA ILE A 534 18.93 -3.46 9.46
C ILE A 534 19.95 -3.30 8.34
N SER A 535 19.84 -2.25 7.52
CA SER A 535 20.76 -2.02 6.41
C SER A 535 22.18 -1.75 6.90
N THR A 536 22.32 -0.93 7.95
CA THR A 536 23.64 -0.60 8.50
C THR A 536 24.28 -1.81 9.17
N ASN A 537 23.53 -2.61 9.92
CA ASN A 537 24.08 -3.84 10.52
C ASN A 537 24.53 -4.84 9.45
N TYR A 538 23.74 -5.02 8.38
CA TYR A 538 24.08 -5.90 7.26
C TYR A 538 25.41 -5.51 6.60
N GLU A 539 25.62 -4.20 6.42
CA GLU A 539 26.85 -3.60 5.90
C GLU A 539 27.99 -3.52 6.93
N GLY A 540 27.77 -3.92 8.19
CA GLY A 540 28.79 -3.85 9.25
C GLY A 540 29.00 -2.47 9.86
N TRP A 541 27.94 -1.69 10.03
CA TRP A 541 27.96 -0.36 10.66
C TRP A 541 27.00 -0.28 11.83
N PHE A 542 27.43 0.28 12.95
CA PHE A 542 26.59 0.51 14.12
C PHE A 542 26.56 1.98 14.53
N GLU A 543 25.40 2.43 15.02
CA GLU A 543 25.20 3.83 15.42
C GLU A 543 25.87 4.13 16.77
N THR A 544 26.57 5.26 16.85
CA THR A 544 27.23 5.75 18.07
C THR A 544 26.46 6.93 18.67
N LEU A 545 26.88 7.40 19.85
CA LEU A 545 26.38 8.64 20.45
C LEU A 545 27.26 9.86 20.10
N LEU A 546 28.23 9.69 19.22
CA LEU A 546 29.07 10.79 18.75
C LEU A 546 28.27 11.71 17.82
N ASN A 547 28.59 12.99 17.88
CA ASN A 547 28.04 14.01 17.00
C ASN A 547 29.03 14.37 15.88
N ASP A 548 28.52 15.00 14.83
CA ASP A 548 29.31 15.51 13.70
C ASP A 548 30.51 16.37 14.10
N ASN A 549 30.34 17.25 15.09
CA ASN A 549 31.37 18.16 15.60
C ASN A 549 32.49 17.45 16.38
N GLU A 550 32.25 16.23 16.82
CA GLU A 550 33.24 15.42 17.55
C GLU A 550 34.16 14.64 16.58
N ILE A 551 33.92 14.75 15.27
CA ILE A 551 34.64 14.03 14.21
C ILE A 551 35.14 15.01 13.14
N ILE A 552 36.46 15.11 12.97
CA ILE A 552 37.09 16.01 11.97
C ILE A 552 37.57 15.22 10.77
N GLY A 553 37.28 15.72 9.56
CA GLY A 553 37.95 15.30 8.32
C GLY A 553 37.08 14.51 7.33
N PHE A 554 35.81 14.25 7.64
CA PHE A 554 34.96 13.41 6.81
C PHE A 554 34.30 14.21 5.69
N SER A 555 34.60 13.83 4.45
CA SER A 555 33.71 14.16 3.33
C SER A 555 32.50 13.24 3.37
N HIS A 556 31.30 13.80 3.20
CA HIS A 556 30.06 13.06 3.21
C HIS A 556 30.15 11.81 2.32
N SER A 557 29.76 10.64 2.86
CA SER A 557 29.78 9.35 2.15
C SER A 557 28.82 9.27 0.94
N VAL A 558 28.09 10.37 0.68
CA VAL A 558 27.33 10.68 -0.54
C VAL A 558 27.49 12.21 -0.77
N PRO A 559 27.65 12.74 -1.99
CA PRO A 559 27.88 14.17 -2.20
C PRO A 559 26.74 15.02 -1.63
N ILE A 560 26.96 15.69 -0.50
CA ILE A 560 26.00 16.67 0.02
C ILE A 560 26.13 17.98 -0.76
N LEU A 561 25.07 18.28 -1.50
CA LEU A 561 24.75 19.58 -2.05
C LEU A 561 23.74 20.27 -1.11
N SER A 562 24.20 20.96 -0.07
CA SER A 562 23.47 22.09 0.50
C SER A 562 24.33 22.80 1.56
N GLY A 563 24.55 24.10 1.37
CA GLY A 563 25.31 24.94 2.27
C GLY A 563 24.53 25.33 3.53
N SER A 564 24.93 24.76 4.66
CA SER A 564 24.68 25.35 5.97
C SER A 564 26.02 25.64 6.64
N GLU A 565 26.32 26.93 6.83
CA GLU A 565 27.43 27.37 7.67
C GLU A 565 27.09 27.07 9.14
N SER A 566 27.88 26.21 9.78
CA SER A 566 27.82 26.01 11.24
C SER A 566 28.86 26.89 11.94
N ILE A 567 28.35 27.82 12.74
CA ILE A 567 29.09 28.60 13.73
C ILE A 567 29.28 27.71 14.98
N GLY A 568 30.51 27.55 15.50
CA GLY A 568 30.68 27.17 16.92
C GLY A 568 31.91 26.36 17.33
N GLN A 569 32.88 27.06 17.93
CA GLN A 569 33.73 26.70 19.08
C GLN A 569 34.54 25.38 19.15
N LYS A 570 35.86 25.58 19.37
CA LYS A 570 36.87 24.58 19.71
C LYS A 570 36.60 23.92 21.08
N LEU A 571 36.24 22.65 21.08
CA LEU A 571 36.42 21.74 22.21
C LEU A 571 37.15 20.47 21.73
N ASN A 572 37.90 19.86 22.65
CA ASN A 572 38.95 18.85 22.46
C ASN A 572 38.68 17.83 21.35
N GLN A 573 39.51 17.87 20.32
CA GLN A 573 39.30 17.21 19.03
C GLN A 573 40.01 15.85 18.98
N VAL A 574 39.30 14.80 18.57
CA VAL A 574 39.86 13.48 18.27
C VAL A 574 39.96 13.34 16.75
N GLN A 575 41.17 13.14 16.23
CA GLN A 575 41.40 12.88 14.81
C GLN A 575 41.10 11.39 14.53
N LEU A 576 40.03 11.08 13.80
CA LEU A 576 39.55 9.72 13.55
C LEU A 576 39.73 9.32 12.08
N ASP A 577 40.04 8.04 11.84
CA ASP A 577 40.30 7.44 10.51
C ASP A 577 38.99 7.26 9.71
N GLU A 578 38.99 7.71 8.45
CA GLU A 578 37.85 7.57 7.51
C GLU A 578 37.41 6.12 7.28
N LYS A 579 38.26 5.13 7.61
CA LYS A 579 37.92 3.70 7.52
C LYS A 579 37.09 3.18 8.68
N GLU A 580 37.03 3.89 9.80
CA GLU A 580 36.44 3.43 11.05
C GLU A 580 35.06 4.05 11.35
N TYR A 581 34.73 5.19 10.74
CA TYR A 581 33.46 5.89 10.97
C TYR A 581 32.73 6.24 9.67
N ARG A 582 31.41 6.42 9.75
CA ARG A 582 30.55 6.87 8.65
C ARG A 582 29.56 7.91 9.17
N LEU A 583 29.56 9.10 8.57
CA LEU A 583 28.58 10.15 8.83
C LEU A 583 27.42 10.04 7.84
N LEU A 584 26.19 10.02 8.35
CA LEU A 584 24.95 10.06 7.57
C LEU A 584 24.48 11.50 7.33
N MET A 585 23.62 11.69 6.33
CA MET A 585 23.06 13.00 5.94
C MET A 585 22.22 13.66 7.04
N ASP A 586 21.72 12.88 8.00
CA ASP A 586 20.98 13.36 9.16
C ASP A 586 21.87 13.67 10.38
N GLY A 587 23.20 13.63 10.21
CA GLY A 587 24.20 13.93 11.24
C GLY A 587 24.56 12.76 12.15
N ARG A 588 23.90 11.60 12.02
CA ARG A 588 24.24 10.42 12.84
C ARG A 588 25.59 9.84 12.44
N VAL A 589 26.37 9.49 13.46
CA VAL A 589 27.68 8.85 13.30
C VAL A 589 27.56 7.35 13.53
N PHE A 590 28.10 6.59 12.58
CA PHE A 590 28.26 5.15 12.67
C PHE A 590 29.74 4.78 12.80
N GLN A 591 30.02 3.72 13.55
CA GLN A 591 31.34 3.11 13.65
C GLN A 591 31.33 1.73 12.99
N LYS A 592 32.47 1.35 12.42
CA LYS A 592 32.65 0.07 11.73
C LYS A 592 32.58 -1.10 12.71
N ALA A 593 31.89 -2.14 12.29
CA ALA A 593 31.76 -3.44 12.92
C ALA A 593 31.95 -4.55 11.87
N GLU A 594 31.71 -5.79 12.26
CA GLU A 594 31.86 -6.91 11.35
C GLU A 594 30.61 -7.06 10.44
N GLU A 595 30.80 -7.00 9.13
CA GLU A 595 29.72 -7.15 8.15
C GLU A 595 29.19 -8.60 8.09
N ASP A 596 27.93 -8.75 7.63
CA ASP A 596 27.30 -10.05 7.38
C ASP A 596 28.04 -10.84 6.29
N VAL A 597 28.12 -12.16 6.45
CA VAL A 597 28.78 -13.05 5.50
C VAL A 597 28.16 -13.00 4.10
N HIS A 598 26.84 -12.76 4.00
CA HIS A 598 26.16 -12.64 2.71
C HIS A 598 26.46 -11.29 2.06
N HIS A 599 26.53 -10.21 2.85
CA HIS A 599 26.97 -8.90 2.37
C HIS A 599 28.40 -8.96 1.83
N LYS A 600 29.32 -9.56 2.61
CA LYS A 600 30.72 -9.80 2.19
C LYS A 600 30.84 -10.64 0.91
N ALA A 601 29.87 -11.51 0.66
CA ALA A 601 29.79 -12.31 -0.56
C ALA A 601 29.20 -11.55 -1.76
N GLY A 602 28.80 -10.29 -1.59
CA GLY A 602 28.28 -9.41 -2.63
C GLY A 602 26.76 -9.41 -2.77
N MET A 603 26.02 -10.09 -1.88
CA MET A 603 24.56 -10.18 -1.93
C MET A 603 23.89 -8.90 -1.44
N GLU A 604 22.83 -8.49 -2.13
CA GLU A 604 21.92 -7.43 -1.71
C GLU A 604 20.73 -7.98 -0.92
N CYS A 605 20.00 -7.13 -0.21
CA CYS A 605 18.86 -7.54 0.63
C CYS A 605 17.84 -8.37 -0.16
N ILE A 606 17.58 -7.98 -1.42
CA ILE A 606 16.64 -8.70 -2.28
C ILE A 606 17.14 -10.07 -2.71
N ASP A 607 18.43 -10.40 -2.59
CA ASP A 607 18.94 -11.72 -2.99
C ASP A 607 18.45 -12.85 -2.09
N CYS A 608 18.20 -12.53 -0.82
CA CYS A 608 17.59 -13.45 0.16
C CYS A 608 16.06 -13.36 0.15
N HIS A 609 15.51 -12.16 -0.02
CA HIS A 609 14.07 -11.92 0.13
C HIS A 609 13.27 -12.11 -1.17
N ILE A 610 12.05 -12.63 -1.03
CA ILE A 610 11.12 -12.85 -2.16
C ILE A 610 10.01 -11.79 -2.22
N ALA A 611 9.38 -11.68 -3.39
CA ALA A 611 8.31 -10.72 -3.66
C ALA A 611 7.18 -10.80 -2.62
N GLN A 612 6.72 -12.01 -2.29
CA GLN A 612 5.62 -12.24 -1.34
C GLN A 612 6.00 -11.93 0.12
N GLU A 613 7.29 -11.79 0.45
CA GLU A 613 7.73 -11.32 1.77
C GLU A 613 7.77 -9.81 1.86
N ILE A 614 8.21 -9.13 0.80
CA ILE A 614 8.40 -7.68 0.80
C ILE A 614 7.06 -7.01 0.49
N MET A 615 6.44 -7.39 -0.63
CA MET A 615 5.14 -6.89 -1.09
C MET A 615 3.96 -7.57 -0.38
N GLY A 616 4.21 -8.60 0.43
CA GLY A 616 3.17 -9.34 1.16
C GLY A 616 2.50 -10.44 0.33
N ASP A 617 1.81 -11.34 1.03
CA ASP A 617 1.06 -12.48 0.45
C ASP A 617 -0.46 -12.29 0.56
N GLY A 618 -0.90 -11.06 0.88
CA GLY A 618 -2.31 -10.70 1.06
C GLY A 618 -2.81 -10.85 2.50
N ASN A 619 -2.12 -11.61 3.35
CA ASN A 619 -2.48 -11.76 4.75
C ASN A 619 -1.98 -10.58 5.59
N LEU A 620 -2.71 -10.27 6.66
CA LEU A 620 -2.26 -9.35 7.70
C LEU A 620 -1.42 -10.09 8.74
N TYR A 621 -0.31 -9.48 9.13
CA TYR A 621 0.62 -10.03 10.11
C TYR A 621 0.76 -9.12 11.32
N LYS A 622 0.89 -9.70 12.51
CA LYS A 622 1.05 -8.93 13.74
C LYS A 622 2.49 -8.45 13.89
N HIS A 623 3.45 -9.28 13.47
CA HIS A 623 4.88 -8.98 13.57
C HIS A 623 5.64 -9.43 12.31
N LYS A 624 6.77 -8.78 12.03
CA LYS A 624 7.54 -8.98 10.78
C LYS A 624 7.96 -10.42 10.54
N GLU A 625 8.35 -11.13 11.60
CA GLU A 625 8.80 -12.53 11.54
C GLU A 625 7.69 -13.52 11.16
N GLU A 626 6.42 -13.11 11.19
CA GLU A 626 5.30 -13.94 10.73
C GLU A 626 5.12 -13.86 9.20
N GLN A 627 5.52 -12.73 8.60
CA GLN A 627 5.46 -12.48 7.15
C GLN A 627 6.67 -13.08 6.43
N VAL A 628 7.86 -13.01 7.04
CA VAL A 628 9.09 -13.61 6.51
C VAL A 628 8.92 -15.14 6.38
N LYS A 629 9.28 -15.68 5.22
CA LYS A 629 9.18 -17.09 4.83
C LYS A 629 10.55 -17.76 4.72
N ILE A 630 11.56 -17.04 4.23
CA ILE A 630 12.92 -17.53 4.04
C ILE A 630 13.55 -17.93 5.36
N GLN A 631 14.18 -19.09 5.38
CA GLN A 631 14.93 -19.61 6.52
C GLN A 631 16.32 -20.05 6.07
N CYS A 632 17.28 -20.05 7.01
CA CYS A 632 18.64 -20.53 6.74
C CYS A 632 18.65 -21.93 6.12
N THR A 633 17.76 -22.82 6.57
CA THR A 633 17.65 -24.21 6.11
C THR A 633 17.05 -24.37 4.72
N ASP A 634 16.47 -23.34 4.12
CA ASP A 634 16.00 -23.40 2.74
C ASP A 634 17.18 -23.49 1.77
N CYS A 635 18.30 -22.83 2.11
CA CYS A 635 19.55 -22.85 1.33
C CYS A 635 20.64 -23.72 1.98
N HIS A 636 20.74 -23.71 3.31
CA HIS A 636 21.78 -24.38 4.09
C HIS A 636 21.26 -25.60 4.85
N SER A 637 20.74 -26.59 4.11
CA SER A 637 20.35 -27.90 4.67
C SER A 637 20.92 -29.06 3.86
N ASN A 638 20.99 -30.26 4.42
CA ASN A 638 21.45 -31.42 3.64
C ASN A 638 20.45 -31.79 2.54
N GLN A 639 19.15 -31.58 2.75
CA GLN A 639 18.09 -31.81 1.77
C GLN A 639 17.30 -30.52 1.51
N ILE A 640 17.38 -30.03 0.28
CA ILE A 640 16.72 -28.79 -0.15
C ILE A 640 15.48 -29.12 -0.97
N LYS A 641 14.37 -28.42 -0.70
CA LYS A 641 13.20 -28.44 -1.59
C LYS A 641 13.49 -27.64 -2.84
N SER A 642 13.07 -28.17 -3.99
CA SER A 642 13.19 -27.48 -5.25
C SER A 642 11.98 -27.71 -6.12
N VAL A 643 11.70 -26.73 -6.98
CA VAL A 643 10.57 -26.72 -7.91
C VAL A 643 11.08 -26.49 -9.33
N SER A 644 10.45 -27.15 -10.31
CA SER A 644 10.74 -26.91 -11.72
C SER A 644 10.02 -25.65 -12.21
N TYR A 645 10.48 -25.09 -13.33
CA TYR A 645 9.89 -23.89 -13.92
C TYR A 645 8.38 -24.03 -14.22
N ASN A 646 7.92 -25.22 -14.60
CA ASN A 646 6.52 -25.48 -14.93
C ASN A 646 5.62 -25.56 -13.68
N GLU A 647 6.21 -25.76 -12.50
CA GLU A 647 5.50 -25.83 -11.21
C GLU A 647 5.47 -24.47 -10.50
N LEU A 648 6.11 -23.44 -11.06
CA LEU A 648 6.15 -22.11 -10.49
C LEU A 648 4.78 -21.43 -10.54
N ASP A 649 4.51 -20.62 -9.52
CA ASP A 649 3.41 -19.67 -9.58
C ASP A 649 3.63 -18.63 -10.69
N TYR A 650 2.54 -17.98 -11.11
CA TYR A 650 2.54 -17.04 -12.21
C TYR A 650 3.53 -15.87 -12.00
N GLU A 651 3.57 -15.31 -10.79
CA GLU A 651 4.42 -14.15 -10.46
C GLU A 651 5.90 -14.52 -10.52
N SER A 652 6.31 -15.61 -9.84
CA SER A 652 7.69 -16.09 -9.85
C SER A 652 8.18 -16.40 -11.26
N ARG A 653 7.35 -17.07 -12.07
CA ARG A 653 7.65 -17.36 -13.48
C ARG A 653 7.83 -16.07 -14.28
N LYS A 654 6.92 -15.11 -14.13
CA LYS A 654 7.01 -13.82 -14.84
C LYS A 654 8.26 -13.03 -14.45
N ILE A 655 8.65 -13.03 -13.17
CA ILE A 655 9.89 -12.41 -12.70
C ILE A 655 11.11 -13.07 -13.36
N ILE A 656 11.14 -14.40 -13.45
CA ILE A 656 12.23 -15.14 -14.10
C ILE A 656 12.32 -14.80 -15.59
N ASP A 657 11.19 -14.71 -16.29
CA ASP A 657 11.13 -14.38 -17.71
C ASP A 657 11.63 -12.96 -17.97
N ILE A 658 11.15 -11.99 -17.18
CA ILE A 658 11.59 -10.58 -17.28
C ILE A 658 13.09 -10.47 -16.99
N ARG A 659 13.58 -11.17 -15.98
CA ARG A 659 15.01 -11.20 -15.64
C ARG A 659 15.85 -12.06 -16.57
N LYS A 660 15.23 -12.77 -17.53
CA LYS A 660 15.87 -13.74 -18.44
C LYS A 660 16.74 -14.76 -17.70
N SER A 661 16.26 -15.23 -16.53
CA SER A 661 17.03 -16.07 -15.62
C SER A 661 16.67 -17.56 -15.68
N PHE A 662 15.81 -17.98 -16.62
CA PHE A 662 15.46 -19.39 -16.77
C PHE A 662 16.69 -20.26 -17.10
N LYS A 663 16.74 -21.44 -16.47
CA LYS A 663 17.76 -22.47 -16.69
C LYS A 663 17.07 -23.82 -16.88
N SER A 664 17.25 -24.44 -18.04
CA SER A 664 16.57 -25.69 -18.40
C SER A 664 17.13 -26.93 -17.71
N ASP A 665 18.36 -26.85 -17.22
CA ASP A 665 19.11 -27.94 -16.57
C ASP A 665 19.09 -27.91 -15.04
N ALA A 666 18.41 -26.91 -14.45
CA ALA A 666 18.34 -26.71 -13.01
C ALA A 666 16.90 -26.54 -12.51
N LYS A 667 16.69 -26.87 -11.23
CA LYS A 667 15.47 -26.54 -10.50
C LYS A 667 15.72 -25.34 -9.60
N PHE A 668 14.67 -24.60 -9.28
CA PHE A 668 14.76 -23.47 -8.35
C PHE A 668 14.68 -23.98 -6.91
N ILE A 669 15.55 -23.47 -6.03
CA ILE A 669 15.42 -23.70 -4.60
C ILE A 669 14.12 -23.05 -4.11
N SER A 670 13.37 -23.73 -3.26
CA SER A 670 12.10 -23.25 -2.74
C SER A 670 12.05 -23.29 -1.22
N THR A 671 11.33 -22.36 -0.61
CA THR A 671 11.11 -22.32 0.84
C THR A 671 10.46 -23.62 1.33
N GLN A 672 10.89 -24.10 2.49
CA GLN A 672 10.25 -25.25 3.13
C GLN A 672 8.81 -24.94 3.53
N ASN A 673 8.58 -23.70 3.96
CA ASN A 673 7.30 -23.15 4.33
C ASN A 673 6.65 -22.46 3.11
N GLY A 674 5.64 -23.10 2.52
CA GLY A 674 4.86 -22.55 1.40
C GLY A 674 5.34 -22.92 0.00
N ASN A 675 6.47 -23.64 -0.15
CA ASN A 675 7.04 -24.04 -1.45
C ASN A 675 7.25 -22.86 -2.43
N LEU A 676 7.62 -21.69 -1.93
CA LEU A 676 7.83 -20.48 -2.74
C LEU A 676 9.24 -20.49 -3.33
N ALA A 677 9.36 -20.23 -4.63
CA ALA A 677 10.65 -20.29 -5.31
C ALA A 677 11.53 -19.06 -5.01
N LEU A 678 12.80 -19.32 -4.71
CA LEU A 678 13.85 -18.31 -4.76
C LEU A 678 14.28 -18.15 -6.21
N THR A 679 13.75 -17.13 -6.89
CA THR A 679 13.88 -16.92 -8.35
C THR A 679 15.32 -16.75 -8.86
N ASN A 680 16.29 -16.72 -7.96
CA ASN A 680 17.70 -16.51 -8.21
C ASN A 680 18.58 -17.65 -7.68
N SER A 681 17.99 -18.71 -7.11
CA SER A 681 18.73 -19.82 -6.47
C SER A 681 18.39 -21.16 -7.10
N TYR A 682 19.40 -21.98 -7.36
CA TYR A 682 19.31 -23.14 -8.24
C TYR A 682 19.95 -24.39 -7.63
N ILE A 683 19.43 -25.55 -8.03
CA ILE A 683 20.05 -26.86 -7.83
C ILE A 683 20.15 -27.59 -9.18
N THR A 684 21.35 -28.02 -9.55
CA THR A 684 21.58 -28.80 -10.78
C THR A 684 21.20 -30.27 -10.61
N LYS A 685 21.09 -31.00 -11.71
CA LYS A 685 20.89 -32.47 -11.68
C LYS A 685 21.97 -33.21 -10.89
N ASN A 686 23.19 -32.66 -10.84
CA ASN A 686 24.31 -33.25 -10.10
C ASN A 686 24.34 -32.83 -8.61
N GLY A 687 23.30 -32.12 -8.13
CA GLY A 687 23.18 -31.69 -6.74
C GLY A 687 24.00 -30.45 -6.36
N ILE A 688 24.65 -29.78 -7.34
CA ILE A 688 25.38 -28.53 -7.11
C ILE A 688 24.37 -27.41 -6.89
N ARG A 689 24.60 -26.60 -5.84
CA ARG A 689 23.70 -25.52 -5.43
C ARG A 689 24.41 -24.19 -5.59
N TYR A 690 23.73 -23.25 -6.22
CA TYR A 690 24.27 -21.92 -6.43
C TYR A 690 23.15 -20.87 -6.47
N LEU A 691 23.51 -19.62 -6.19
CA LEU A 691 22.68 -18.44 -6.29
C LEU A 691 23.31 -17.50 -7.32
N ILE A 692 22.50 -16.82 -8.10
CA ILE A 692 22.94 -15.72 -8.97
C ILE A 692 22.39 -14.43 -8.40
N THR A 693 23.22 -13.45 -8.06
CA THR A 693 22.72 -12.17 -7.50
C THR A 693 21.79 -11.47 -8.49
N LYS A 694 20.71 -10.86 -7.98
CA LYS A 694 19.57 -10.36 -8.76
C LYS A 694 19.94 -9.15 -9.59
N ASP A 695 20.76 -8.23 -9.06
CA ASP A 695 21.28 -7.07 -9.79
C ASP A 695 22.61 -7.39 -10.51
N LYS A 696 23.68 -7.67 -9.74
CA LYS A 696 25.06 -7.82 -10.26
C LYS A 696 25.28 -9.06 -11.14
N LYS A 697 24.42 -10.08 -11.03
CA LYS A 697 24.50 -11.36 -11.76
C LYS A 697 25.72 -12.23 -11.41
N ASP A 698 26.30 -12.01 -10.23
CA ASP A 698 27.41 -12.81 -9.71
C ASP A 698 26.91 -14.19 -9.27
N SER A 699 27.66 -15.24 -9.60
CA SER A 699 27.34 -16.62 -9.19
C SER A 699 28.04 -16.98 -7.88
N LEU A 700 27.25 -17.38 -6.89
CA LEU A 700 27.68 -17.74 -5.54
C LEU A 700 27.33 -19.20 -5.23
N THR A 701 28.28 -19.95 -4.68
CA THR A 701 28.03 -21.37 -4.31
C THR A 701 27.40 -21.47 -2.92
N ILE A 702 26.28 -22.21 -2.83
CA ILE A 702 25.59 -22.45 -1.55
C ILE A 702 26.15 -23.73 -0.91
N LYS A 703 26.67 -23.61 0.30
CA LYS A 703 27.27 -24.73 1.04
C LYS A 703 26.26 -25.40 1.97
N PRO A 704 26.24 -26.75 2.06
CA PRO A 704 25.49 -27.45 3.09
C PRO A 704 26.03 -27.08 4.49
N PRO A 705 25.23 -27.30 5.55
CA PRO A 705 25.67 -27.05 6.91
C PRO A 705 26.86 -27.95 7.26
N ALA A 706 27.74 -27.48 8.15
CA ALA A 706 28.81 -28.32 8.68
C ALA A 706 28.22 -29.49 9.48
N PHE A 707 28.95 -30.60 9.55
CA PHE A 707 28.51 -31.82 10.24
C PHE A 707 28.02 -31.56 11.67
N ILE A 708 28.75 -30.73 12.43
CA ILE A 708 28.43 -30.36 13.81
C ILE A 708 27.11 -29.58 13.95
N CYS A 709 26.62 -28.94 12.89
CA CYS A 709 25.34 -28.23 12.89
C CYS A 709 24.14 -29.19 12.81
N THR A 710 24.38 -30.44 12.39
CA THR A 710 23.33 -31.45 12.17
C THR A 710 23.45 -32.67 13.09
N GLU A 711 24.56 -32.80 13.81
CA GLU A 711 24.83 -33.92 14.70
C GLU A 711 24.59 -33.57 16.19
N GLY A 712 24.20 -34.57 16.99
CA GLY A 712 24.12 -34.47 18.44
C GLY A 712 22.75 -34.11 19.00
N LYS A 713 22.62 -34.24 20.33
CA LYS A 713 21.38 -33.97 21.06
C LYS A 713 21.41 -32.66 21.86
N SER A 714 22.60 -32.17 22.22
CA SER A 714 22.76 -31.12 23.23
C SER A 714 22.29 -29.73 22.79
N HIS A 715 22.31 -29.43 21.47
CA HIS A 715 21.94 -28.12 20.93
C HIS A 715 20.71 -28.13 20.01
N GLN A 716 19.87 -29.17 20.07
CA GLN A 716 18.69 -29.31 19.20
C GLN A 716 17.64 -28.19 19.35
N ARG A 717 17.70 -27.42 20.45
CA ARG A 717 16.83 -26.25 20.69
C ARG A 717 17.40 -24.96 20.11
N LEU A 718 18.66 -24.88 19.71
CA LEU A 718 19.26 -23.65 19.19
C LEU A 718 18.75 -23.35 17.77
N SER A 719 18.41 -22.09 17.51
CA SER A 719 18.27 -21.57 16.14
C SER A 719 19.64 -21.36 15.49
N CYS A 720 19.71 -21.42 14.15
CA CYS A 720 20.93 -21.03 13.42
C CYS A 720 21.37 -19.59 13.79
N ASN A 721 20.39 -18.71 13.99
CA ASN A 721 20.56 -17.33 14.41
C ASN A 721 21.27 -17.21 15.77
N SER A 722 20.96 -18.08 16.74
CA SER A 722 21.63 -18.12 18.05
C SER A 722 23.13 -18.41 17.94
N CYS A 723 23.51 -19.27 16.99
CA CYS A 723 24.91 -19.66 16.79
C CYS A 723 25.67 -18.66 15.93
N HIS A 724 25.06 -18.12 14.88
CA HIS A 724 25.78 -17.38 13.84
C HIS A 724 25.69 -15.86 13.95
N THR A 725 24.82 -15.31 14.80
CA THR A 725 24.79 -13.85 15.09
C THR A 725 25.99 -13.48 15.96
N GLN A 726 26.98 -12.79 15.39
CA GLN A 726 28.20 -12.44 16.13
C GLN A 726 28.01 -11.24 17.05
N TRP A 727 27.20 -10.28 16.63
CA TRP A 727 26.95 -9.07 17.41
C TRP A 727 25.58 -8.48 17.10
N VAL A 728 25.08 -7.64 18.00
CA VAL A 728 23.83 -6.89 17.84
C VAL A 728 24.03 -5.46 18.33
N SER A 729 23.35 -4.52 17.68
CA SER A 729 23.23 -3.14 18.16
C SER A 729 22.01 -3.01 19.08
N TYR A 730 22.18 -2.36 20.23
CA TYR A 730 21.06 -2.06 21.14
C TYR A 730 21.31 -0.79 21.97
N CYS A 731 20.20 -0.23 22.47
CA CYS A 731 20.20 0.85 23.45
C CYS A 731 19.79 0.31 24.82
N VAL A 732 20.46 0.76 25.89
CA VAL A 732 20.18 0.29 27.26
C VAL A 732 18.97 0.99 27.89
N GLY A 733 18.53 2.11 27.34
CA GLY A 733 17.22 2.67 27.63
C GLY A 733 17.04 4.09 27.11
N CYS A 734 15.79 4.53 27.15
CA CYS A 734 15.41 5.90 26.80
C CYS A 734 14.53 6.52 27.89
N HIS A 735 14.71 7.82 28.10
CA HIS A 735 13.79 8.66 28.85
C HIS A 735 12.98 9.47 27.84
N THR A 736 11.67 9.35 27.93
CA THR A 736 10.74 9.99 26.99
C THR A 736 9.74 10.84 27.77
N THR A 737 9.64 12.11 27.38
CA THR A 737 8.77 13.10 28.03
C THR A 737 7.99 13.88 26.98
N TYR A 738 6.74 14.23 27.28
CA TYR A 738 5.98 15.14 26.42
C TYR A 738 6.14 16.58 26.88
N ASN A 739 6.41 17.49 25.94
CA ASN A 739 6.47 18.93 26.19
C ASN A 739 5.41 19.63 25.33
N GLN A 740 4.45 20.30 25.98
CA GLN A 740 3.33 20.98 25.34
C GLN A 740 3.72 22.22 24.52
N ASN A 741 4.88 22.81 24.79
CA ASN A 741 5.34 24.03 24.14
C ASN A 741 6.44 23.78 23.10
N GLU A 742 6.88 22.53 22.97
CA GLU A 742 7.92 22.15 22.01
C GLU A 742 7.34 22.14 20.59
N GLU A 743 8.06 22.70 19.63
CA GLU A 743 7.73 22.53 18.23
C GLU A 743 7.96 21.06 17.83
N GLY A 744 7.02 20.49 17.10
CA GLY A 744 7.08 19.11 16.66
C GLY A 744 6.58 18.96 15.24
N PHE A 745 6.71 17.75 14.73
CA PHE A 745 6.21 17.40 13.40
C PHE A 745 5.35 16.14 13.51
N ASP A 746 4.16 16.16 12.90
CA ASP A 746 3.36 14.94 12.71
C ASP A 746 3.83 14.26 11.43
N LEU A 747 4.59 13.18 11.60
CA LEU A 747 5.20 12.41 10.51
C LEU A 747 4.19 11.59 9.70
N LEU A 748 2.96 11.42 10.18
CA LEU A 748 1.91 10.75 9.41
C LEU A 748 1.17 11.73 8.50
N ASP A 749 0.82 12.90 9.05
CA ASP A 749 0.09 13.94 8.32
C ASP A 749 1.02 14.92 7.57
N ASN A 750 2.33 14.83 7.80
CA ASN A 750 3.37 15.72 7.26
C ASN A 750 3.11 17.21 7.54
N LYS A 751 2.88 17.57 8.80
CA LYS A 751 2.59 18.94 9.23
C LYS A 751 3.31 19.32 10.52
N ASP A 752 3.69 20.58 10.63
CA ASP A 752 4.18 21.17 11.88
C ASP A 752 3.07 21.20 12.93
N ILE A 753 3.43 20.93 14.19
CA ILE A 753 2.53 20.94 15.34
C ILE A 753 3.21 21.59 16.55
N ILE A 754 2.40 22.04 17.51
CA ILE A 754 2.87 22.46 18.82
C ILE A 754 2.55 21.36 19.84
N GLY A 755 3.54 20.97 20.62
CA GLY A 755 3.49 19.92 21.62
C GLY A 755 4.06 18.60 21.11
N SER A 756 5.29 18.27 21.52
CA SER A 756 6.08 17.16 20.98
C SER A 756 6.61 16.21 22.05
N TRP A 757 6.83 14.95 21.66
CA TRP A 757 7.56 13.96 22.45
C TRP A 757 9.07 14.12 22.26
N MET A 758 9.79 14.23 23.36
CA MET A 758 11.26 14.30 23.39
C MET A 758 11.82 12.99 23.93
N GLU A 759 12.79 12.41 23.22
CA GLU A 759 13.51 11.21 23.66
C GLU A 759 14.97 11.52 23.94
N THR A 760 15.45 11.08 25.09
CA THR A 760 16.86 11.12 25.46
C THR A 760 17.38 9.68 25.56
N PRO A 761 18.24 9.23 24.61
CA PRO A 761 18.84 7.90 24.69
C PRO A 761 19.89 7.88 25.81
N SER A 762 20.14 6.70 26.39
CA SER A 762 21.16 6.56 27.43
C SER A 762 22.52 6.14 26.89
N ASP A 763 22.62 4.94 26.31
CA ASP A 763 23.87 4.30 25.90
C ASP A 763 23.60 3.39 24.71
N PHE A 764 24.49 3.41 23.70
CA PHE A 764 24.48 2.48 22.57
C PHE A 764 25.66 1.51 22.67
N TYR A 765 25.40 0.23 22.37
CA TYR A 765 26.40 -0.82 22.41
C TYR A 765 26.34 -1.73 21.18
N VAL A 766 27.51 -2.31 20.89
CA VAL A 766 27.70 -3.49 20.03
C VAL A 766 28.25 -4.61 20.88
N ASP A 767 27.50 -5.69 20.98
CA ASP A 767 27.84 -6.83 21.84
C ASP A 767 27.10 -8.10 21.39
N TYR A 768 27.29 -9.20 22.12
CA TYR A 768 26.52 -10.41 21.87
C TYR A 768 25.01 -10.24 22.12
N PRO A 769 24.15 -10.93 21.34
CA PRO A 769 22.74 -10.98 21.65
C PRO A 769 22.47 -11.74 22.94
N VAL A 770 21.44 -11.28 23.64
CA VAL A 770 20.82 -12.03 24.73
C VAL A 770 20.11 -13.25 24.15
N LEU A 771 20.17 -14.38 24.83
CA LEU A 771 19.48 -15.61 24.45
C LEU A 771 18.22 -15.79 25.29
N GLY A 772 17.18 -16.32 24.66
CA GLY A 772 15.91 -16.60 25.33
C GLY A 772 15.10 -17.62 24.57
N ILE A 773 13.89 -17.90 25.05
CA ILE A 773 12.99 -18.90 24.47
C ILE A 773 11.92 -18.22 23.63
N LYS A 774 11.76 -18.70 22.40
CA LYS A 774 10.66 -18.38 21.49
C LYS A 774 9.91 -19.66 21.15
N LYS A 775 8.58 -19.61 21.15
CA LYS A 775 7.74 -20.71 20.69
C LYS A 775 7.38 -20.53 19.23
N ASP A 776 7.58 -21.58 18.43
CA ASP A 776 7.08 -21.61 17.06
C ASP A 776 5.55 -21.83 17.02
N LYS A 777 4.98 -21.89 15.82
CA LYS A 777 3.54 -22.11 15.63
C LYS A 777 3.05 -23.47 16.13
N SER A 778 3.93 -24.47 16.24
CA SER A 778 3.62 -25.78 16.80
C SER A 778 3.69 -25.82 18.34
N GLY A 779 4.16 -24.72 18.95
CA GLY A 779 4.40 -24.63 20.39
C GLY A 779 5.78 -25.15 20.82
N LYS A 780 6.63 -25.58 19.88
CA LYS A 780 7.99 -26.03 20.15
C LYS A 780 8.84 -24.85 20.61
N GLU A 781 9.57 -25.05 21.71
CA GLU A 781 10.48 -24.06 22.28
C GLU A 781 11.84 -24.10 21.60
N ILE A 782 12.25 -22.96 21.06
CA ILE A 782 13.52 -22.72 20.38
C ILE A 782 14.25 -21.62 21.15
N ILE A 783 15.55 -21.81 21.33
CA ILE A 783 16.46 -20.79 21.85
C ILE A 783 16.82 -19.88 20.68
N ASP A 784 16.57 -18.58 20.83
CA ASP A 784 16.80 -17.58 19.79
C ASP A 784 17.42 -16.30 20.39
N THR A 785 17.79 -15.37 19.51
CA THR A 785 18.42 -14.10 19.91
C THR A 785 17.40 -13.01 20.20
N PHE A 786 17.72 -12.19 21.20
CA PHE A 786 16.93 -11.09 21.71
C PHE A 786 17.80 -9.87 21.95
N ILE A 787 17.17 -8.70 21.90
CA ILE A 787 17.74 -7.41 22.30
C ILE A 787 16.78 -6.69 23.25
N PRO A 788 17.28 -5.72 24.03
CA PRO A 788 16.44 -4.68 24.61
C PRO A 788 15.53 -4.09 23.54
N GLY A 789 14.22 -4.32 23.67
CA GLY A 789 13.22 -3.84 22.72
C GLY A 789 12.70 -2.47 23.11
N MET A 790 12.24 -2.34 24.35
CA MET A 790 11.83 -1.07 24.97
C MET A 790 12.18 -1.11 26.45
N ILE A 791 13.32 -0.53 26.83
CA ILE A 791 13.64 -0.18 28.22
C ILE A 791 13.40 1.32 28.32
N ILE A 792 12.18 1.69 28.69
CA ILE A 792 11.69 3.05 28.54
C ILE A 792 11.06 3.54 29.83
N LYS A 793 11.37 4.80 30.15
CA LYS A 793 10.70 5.57 31.19
C LYS A 793 9.90 6.69 30.54
N LEU A 794 8.59 6.65 30.72
CA LEU A 794 7.65 7.67 30.26
C LEU A 794 7.29 8.58 31.44
N GLU A 795 7.45 9.89 31.25
CA GLU A 795 7.03 10.92 32.22
C GLU A 795 6.29 12.06 31.52
N ASN A 796 5.52 12.84 32.29
CA ASN A 796 4.76 14.00 31.82
C ASN A 796 3.88 13.68 30.59
N LEU A 797 3.08 12.60 30.62
CA LEU A 797 2.27 12.22 29.46
C LEU A 797 1.35 13.37 29.02
N LYS A 798 0.95 13.38 27.74
CA LYS A 798 0.10 14.43 27.18
C LYS A 798 -1.27 14.45 27.85
N THR A 799 -1.83 13.28 28.19
CA THR A 799 -3.14 13.19 28.87
C THR A 799 -3.07 13.34 30.38
N ASP A 800 -2.02 12.82 31.02
CA ASP A 800 -1.82 12.87 32.47
C ASP A 800 -0.35 13.12 32.83
N LYS A 801 -0.05 14.36 33.25
CA LYS A 801 1.31 14.79 33.60
C LYS A 801 1.87 14.08 34.84
N ASN A 802 1.01 13.53 35.71
CA ASN A 802 1.45 12.88 36.94
C ASN A 802 1.73 11.38 36.74
N LYS A 803 1.19 10.78 35.67
CA LYS A 803 1.44 9.37 35.36
C LYS A 803 2.91 9.19 34.97
N LYS A 804 3.54 8.19 35.57
CA LYS A 804 4.89 7.72 35.22
C LYS A 804 4.81 6.24 34.89
N ILE A 805 5.41 5.84 33.79
CA ILE A 805 5.38 4.44 33.35
C ILE A 805 6.82 4.00 33.11
N PHE A 806 7.19 2.85 33.69
CA PHE A 806 8.42 2.16 33.36
C PHE A 806 8.10 0.81 32.73
N LYS A 807 8.70 0.53 31.58
CA LYS A 807 8.61 -0.76 30.91
C LYS A 807 10.01 -1.25 30.56
N ARG A 808 10.23 -2.54 30.75
CA ARG A 808 11.47 -3.24 30.36
C ARG A 808 11.10 -4.47 29.57
N LEU A 809 11.13 -4.33 28.26
CA LEU A 809 10.73 -5.35 27.30
C LEU A 809 11.88 -5.75 26.39
N PHE A 810 12.08 -7.04 26.20
CA PHE A 810 13.01 -7.59 25.20
C PHE A 810 12.26 -8.05 23.95
N ALA A 811 12.91 -7.92 22.80
CA ALA A 811 12.35 -8.29 21.50
C ALA A 811 13.21 -9.36 20.81
N PRO A 812 12.60 -10.40 20.20
CA PRO A 812 13.35 -11.27 19.31
C PRO A 812 13.98 -10.45 18.19
N THR A 813 15.20 -10.80 17.82
CA THR A 813 15.93 -10.09 16.77
C THR A 813 16.43 -11.02 15.68
N PHE A 814 16.52 -10.46 14.47
CA PHE A 814 17.35 -10.99 13.41
C PHE A 814 18.22 -9.83 12.94
N SER A 815 19.46 -9.81 13.41
CA SER A 815 20.28 -8.59 13.40
C SER A 815 21.03 -8.37 12.09
N HIS A 816 21.02 -9.34 11.17
CA HIS A 816 21.75 -9.30 9.90
C HIS A 816 23.26 -9.10 10.12
N THR A 817 23.82 -9.88 11.04
CA THR A 817 25.25 -9.88 11.42
C THR A 817 25.76 -11.32 11.47
N ILE A 818 25.25 -12.13 10.54
CA ILE A 818 25.54 -13.56 10.43
C ILE A 818 26.97 -13.75 9.95
N ASN A 819 27.71 -14.64 10.61
CA ASN A 819 29.08 -14.97 10.21
C ASN A 819 29.26 -16.46 9.92
N LYS A 820 30.30 -16.78 9.16
CA LYS A 820 30.69 -18.15 8.81
C LYS A 820 31.02 -18.97 10.07
N SER A 821 31.71 -18.37 11.03
CA SER A 821 32.02 -19.00 12.31
C SER A 821 30.84 -18.87 13.27
N GLY A 822 30.51 -19.96 13.97
CA GLY A 822 29.59 -19.91 15.10
C GLY A 822 30.22 -19.25 16.33
N ARG A 823 29.38 -18.82 17.27
CA ARG A 823 29.77 -18.30 18.58
C ARG A 823 30.59 -19.32 19.38
N SER A 824 31.54 -18.82 20.17
CA SER A 824 32.31 -19.64 21.12
C SER A 824 31.42 -20.16 22.25
N CYS A 825 31.78 -21.30 22.85
CA CYS A 825 31.00 -21.88 23.94
C CYS A 825 30.93 -20.91 25.14
N LYS A 826 32.04 -20.27 25.51
CA LYS A 826 32.09 -19.29 26.61
C LYS A 826 31.22 -18.07 26.34
N SER A 827 31.04 -17.65 25.09
CA SER A 827 30.16 -16.51 24.76
C SER A 827 28.68 -16.78 25.06
N CYS A 828 28.26 -18.04 25.22
CA CYS A 828 26.88 -18.41 25.56
C CYS A 828 26.77 -18.94 27.00
N HIS A 829 27.74 -19.75 27.43
CA HIS A 829 27.69 -20.45 28.73
C HIS A 829 28.28 -19.65 29.89
N ASN A 830 29.23 -18.74 29.64
CA ASN A 830 29.96 -17.98 30.67
C ASN A 830 29.77 -16.46 30.53
N ASN A 831 28.97 -16.00 29.57
CA ASN A 831 28.74 -14.58 29.35
C ASN A 831 27.40 -14.15 30.01
N PRO A 832 27.43 -13.28 31.03
CA PRO A 832 26.21 -12.89 31.74
C PRO A 832 25.23 -12.09 30.87
N LEU A 833 25.72 -11.31 29.90
CA LEU A 833 24.86 -10.58 28.97
C LEU A 833 24.09 -11.57 28.07
N ALA A 834 24.77 -12.57 27.52
CA ALA A 834 24.12 -13.60 26.70
C ALA A 834 23.05 -14.39 27.47
N LEU A 835 23.24 -14.58 28.78
CA LEU A 835 22.26 -15.23 29.67
C LEU A 835 21.12 -14.30 30.10
N GLY A 836 21.22 -13.00 29.81
CA GLY A 836 20.20 -12.00 30.15
C GLY A 836 20.38 -11.33 31.50
N TYR A 837 21.48 -11.57 32.21
CA TYR A 837 21.80 -10.91 33.50
C TYR A 837 22.30 -9.48 33.35
N GLY A 838 22.57 -9.05 32.11
CA GLY A 838 23.21 -7.77 31.80
C GLY A 838 24.74 -7.87 31.83
N LYS A 839 25.40 -6.76 31.50
CA LYS A 839 26.87 -6.66 31.55
C LYS A 839 27.36 -6.76 32.99
N GLY A 840 28.52 -7.39 33.14
CA GLY A 840 29.15 -7.59 34.44
C GLY A 840 30.14 -8.74 34.41
N LYS A 841 30.64 -9.09 35.59
CA LYS A 841 31.60 -10.18 35.78
C LYS A 841 30.87 -11.40 36.35
N LEU A 842 30.88 -12.51 35.60
CA LEU A 842 30.37 -13.80 36.04
C LEU A 842 31.55 -14.70 36.41
N SER A 843 31.70 -15.01 37.69
CA SER A 843 32.85 -15.74 38.23
C SER A 843 32.42 -17.11 38.76
N TYR A 844 33.19 -18.15 38.41
CA TYR A 844 33.07 -19.48 39.00
C TYR A 844 34.11 -19.66 40.10
N ILE A 845 33.65 -19.90 41.33
CA ILE A 845 34.50 -20.15 42.49
C ILE A 845 34.30 -21.56 43.03
N ILE A 846 35.38 -22.13 43.57
CA ILE A 846 35.38 -23.44 44.22
C ILE A 846 35.52 -23.20 45.72
N VAL A 847 34.56 -23.68 46.50
CA VAL A 847 34.55 -23.57 47.97
C VAL A 847 34.61 -24.95 48.62
N ASP A 848 35.18 -25.02 49.82
CA ASP A 848 35.24 -26.25 50.63
C ASP A 848 33.86 -26.54 51.25
N ARG A 849 33.42 -27.80 51.22
CA ARG A 849 32.13 -28.24 51.79
C ARG A 849 32.09 -28.13 53.31
N GLU A 850 33.20 -28.30 54.02
CA GLU A 850 33.18 -28.35 55.50
C GLU A 850 33.03 -26.96 56.12
N THR A 851 33.71 -25.94 55.58
CA THR A 851 33.69 -24.56 56.10
C THR A 851 32.40 -23.80 55.80
N ASN A 852 31.67 -24.17 54.75
CA ASN A 852 30.45 -23.48 54.34
C ASN A 852 29.19 -23.96 55.08
N SER A 853 29.23 -25.13 55.72
CA SER A 853 28.13 -25.65 56.57
C SER A 853 27.86 -24.79 57.81
N GLN A 854 28.84 -23.99 58.26
CA GLN A 854 28.68 -23.03 59.35
C GLN A 854 28.27 -21.62 58.88
N ALA A 855 28.46 -21.27 57.60
CA ALA A 855 28.16 -19.94 57.06
C ALA A 855 26.69 -19.77 56.61
N GLU A 856 25.99 -20.86 56.27
CA GLU A 856 24.55 -20.81 55.92
C GLU A 856 23.62 -20.57 57.13
N LEU A 857 24.13 -20.63 58.36
CA LEU A 857 23.35 -20.34 59.58
C LEU A 857 23.38 -18.84 59.98
N VAL A 858 24.18 -17.99 59.34
CA VAL A 858 24.37 -16.59 59.76
C VAL A 858 23.69 -15.56 58.82
N SER A 859 23.21 -15.95 57.64
CA SER A 859 22.55 -15.04 56.69
C SER A 859 21.01 -15.10 56.69
N ALA A 860 20.40 -15.87 57.60
CA ALA A 860 18.95 -16.00 57.72
C ALA A 860 18.26 -14.89 58.57
N SER A 861 18.80 -13.66 58.56
CA SER A 861 18.13 -12.51 59.19
C SER A 861 18.14 -11.26 58.30
N SER A 862 17.41 -11.31 57.19
CA SER A 862 16.63 -10.16 56.70
C SER A 862 15.72 -10.58 55.54
N ASN A 863 14.45 -10.22 55.68
CA ASN A 863 13.34 -10.46 54.77
C ASN A 863 13.67 -10.66 53.27
N SER A 864 13.45 -11.86 52.75
CA SER A 864 12.62 -12.04 51.54
C SER A 864 12.06 -13.47 51.48
N LYS A 865 10.74 -13.57 51.26
CA LYS A 865 10.05 -14.82 51.00
C LYS A 865 10.37 -15.25 49.57
N ASN A 866 11.30 -16.18 49.38
CA ASN A 866 11.37 -17.01 48.17
C ASN A 866 11.97 -18.36 48.55
N ARG A 867 11.09 -19.34 48.77
CA ARG A 867 11.48 -20.74 48.97
C ARG A 867 12.00 -21.28 47.64
N THR A 868 13.30 -21.55 47.58
CA THR A 868 13.96 -22.35 46.55
C THR A 868 13.32 -23.74 46.50
N VAL A 869 12.58 -24.04 45.43
CA VAL A 869 12.16 -25.41 45.12
C VAL A 869 13.36 -26.08 44.43
N ILE A 870 13.92 -27.09 45.08
CA ILE A 870 15.12 -27.82 44.63
C ILE A 870 14.69 -28.99 43.73
N PRO A 871 15.07 -29.06 42.44
CA PRO A 871 14.94 -30.27 41.64
C PRO A 871 16.03 -31.30 42.00
N LYS A 872 15.69 -32.59 41.91
CA LYS A 872 16.58 -33.71 42.25
C LYS A 872 17.77 -33.86 41.26
N GLN A 873 18.97 -33.84 41.85
CA GLN A 873 20.17 -34.68 41.61
C GLN A 873 20.87 -34.65 40.23
N VAL A 874 21.97 -33.89 40.18
CA VAL A 874 23.27 -34.38 39.65
C VAL A 874 24.35 -33.96 40.65
N ARG A 875 24.50 -34.72 41.75
CA ARG A 875 25.60 -34.50 42.71
C ARG A 875 26.77 -35.39 42.35
N ASN A 876 27.95 -34.81 42.17
CA ASN A 876 29.20 -35.56 42.36
C ASN A 876 29.45 -35.64 43.88
N ASP A 877 28.79 -36.59 44.56
CA ASP A 877 28.88 -36.76 46.01
C ASP A 877 30.30 -37.10 46.50
N LYS A 878 31.24 -37.41 45.58
CA LYS A 878 32.63 -37.79 45.87
C LYS A 878 33.61 -36.63 45.99
N SER A 879 33.28 -35.42 45.53
CA SER A 879 34.17 -34.24 45.63
C SER A 879 34.03 -33.57 47.00
N ILE A 880 35.13 -33.19 47.67
CA ILE A 880 35.09 -32.37 48.90
C ILE A 880 34.81 -30.89 48.63
N TYR A 881 34.83 -30.47 47.37
CA TYR A 881 34.62 -29.09 46.96
C TYR A 881 33.24 -28.89 46.30
N LEU A 882 32.82 -27.64 46.25
CA LEU A 882 31.52 -27.21 45.76
C LEU A 882 31.68 -25.99 44.85
N GLY A 883 31.05 -26.05 43.68
CA GLY A 883 31.14 -25.00 42.66
C GLY A 883 30.05 -23.96 42.82
N LYS A 884 30.40 -22.68 42.92
CA LYS A 884 29.45 -21.58 43.05
C LYS A 884 29.69 -20.51 42.00
N TRP A 885 28.60 -20.03 41.38
CA TRP A 885 28.62 -18.88 40.48
C TRP A 885 28.30 -17.59 41.25
N ILE A 886 29.05 -16.53 40.96
CA ILE A 886 28.84 -15.18 41.47
C ILE A 886 28.74 -14.23 40.29
N PHE A 887 27.70 -13.39 40.30
CA PHE A 887 27.53 -12.33 39.31
C PHE A 887 27.66 -10.95 39.96
N GLU A 888 28.58 -10.14 39.43
CA GLU A 888 28.78 -8.74 39.80
C GLU A 888 28.35 -7.86 38.62
N PRO A 889 27.19 -7.18 38.69
CA PRO A 889 26.70 -6.37 37.58
C PRO A 889 27.58 -5.13 37.37
N GLN A 890 27.79 -4.74 36.10
CA GLN A 890 28.50 -3.52 35.75
C GLN A 890 27.67 -2.27 36.09
N PHE A 891 26.36 -2.35 35.93
CA PHE A 891 25.44 -1.26 36.21
C PHE A 891 24.72 -1.48 37.54
N SER A 892 24.44 -0.38 38.23
CA SER A 892 23.56 -0.38 39.40
C SER A 892 22.16 -0.86 39.03
N ASN A 893 21.49 -1.51 39.97
CA ASN A 893 20.10 -1.90 39.81
C ASN A 893 19.19 -0.68 39.62
N ASN A 894 18.26 -0.78 38.67
CA ASN A 894 17.21 0.21 38.48
C ASN A 894 16.24 0.14 39.67
N LYS A 895 15.80 1.30 40.18
CA LYS A 895 14.90 1.41 41.34
C LYS A 895 13.51 0.80 41.08
N GLU A 896 13.06 0.80 39.83
CA GLU A 896 11.70 0.38 39.46
C GLU A 896 11.52 -1.15 39.51
N ASP A 897 12.57 -1.92 39.20
CA ASP A 897 12.48 -3.39 39.12
C ASP A 897 13.65 -4.15 39.76
N ASN A 898 14.59 -3.43 40.40
CA ASN A 898 15.76 -3.98 41.08
C ASN A 898 16.62 -4.91 40.21
N LEU A 899 16.65 -4.67 38.89
CA LEU A 899 17.52 -5.36 37.93
C LEU A 899 18.61 -4.42 37.41
N PRO A 900 19.80 -4.92 37.03
CA PRO A 900 20.79 -4.13 36.32
C PRO A 900 20.18 -3.44 35.09
N LYS A 901 20.70 -2.26 34.75
CA LYS A 901 20.11 -1.35 33.75
C LYS A 901 19.85 -2.03 32.39
N ASP A 902 20.70 -2.95 31.97
CA ASP A 902 20.65 -3.67 30.70
C ASP A 902 20.21 -5.15 30.83
N ALA A 903 19.84 -5.60 32.03
CA ALA A 903 19.43 -6.98 32.26
C ALA A 903 18.01 -7.24 31.75
N TRP A 904 17.77 -8.45 31.23
CA TRP A 904 16.43 -9.00 30.98
C TRP A 904 15.90 -9.72 32.21
N ILE A 905 16.77 -10.44 32.92
CA ILE A 905 16.44 -11.26 34.08
C ILE A 905 17.48 -11.13 35.19
N GLY A 906 17.06 -11.37 36.43
CA GLY A 906 17.98 -11.44 37.55
C GLY A 906 18.80 -12.74 37.54
N PHE A 907 19.99 -12.69 38.13
CA PHE A 907 20.84 -13.87 38.30
C PHE A 907 20.11 -14.95 39.10
N MET A 908 19.93 -16.14 38.51
CA MET A 908 19.21 -17.28 39.12
C MET A 908 17.77 -16.95 39.51
N GLN A 909 17.11 -16.10 38.71
CA GLN A 909 15.71 -15.72 38.90
C GLN A 909 14.90 -16.03 37.64
N THR A 910 13.60 -16.27 37.81
CA THR A 910 12.65 -16.32 36.70
C THR A 910 12.01 -14.95 36.50
N ARG A 911 11.60 -14.68 35.27
CA ARG A 911 10.73 -13.56 34.92
C ARG A 911 9.67 -14.03 33.95
N ASP A 912 8.49 -13.43 34.05
CA ASP A 912 7.34 -13.87 33.25
C ASP A 912 7.37 -13.31 31.81
N LYS A 913 6.36 -13.70 31.03
CA LYS A 913 6.20 -13.33 29.63
C LYS A 913 5.90 -11.84 29.41
N SER A 914 5.51 -11.10 30.45
CA SER A 914 5.23 -9.65 30.35
C SER A 914 6.49 -8.83 30.09
N SER A 915 7.68 -9.44 30.27
CA SER A 915 8.98 -8.83 30.00
C SER A 915 9.40 -8.82 28.52
N THR A 916 8.47 -9.10 27.60
CA THR A 916 8.77 -9.28 26.18
C THR A 916 7.78 -8.54 25.29
N THR A 917 8.23 -8.20 24.08
CA THR A 917 7.37 -7.60 23.05
C THR A 917 6.55 -8.65 22.28
N ARG A 918 6.58 -9.93 22.70
CA ARG A 918 5.95 -11.06 22.01
C ARG A 918 5.31 -12.05 22.98
N ALA A 919 4.01 -12.30 22.84
CA ALA A 919 3.29 -13.23 23.72
C ALA A 919 3.85 -14.67 23.75
N ASN A 920 4.58 -15.09 22.71
CA ASN A 920 5.19 -16.42 22.57
C ASN A 920 6.68 -16.47 22.96
N ALA A 921 7.23 -15.43 23.60
CA ALA A 921 8.61 -15.38 24.05
C ALA A 921 8.74 -15.28 25.58
N ARG A 922 9.88 -15.74 26.12
CA ARG A 922 10.24 -15.62 27.54
C ARG A 922 11.76 -15.70 27.72
N PRO A 923 12.30 -15.18 28.83
CA PRO A 923 13.66 -15.50 29.23
C PRO A 923 13.79 -16.95 29.74
N PHE A 924 15.01 -17.37 30.07
CA PHE A 924 15.29 -18.70 30.61
C PHE A 924 14.67 -18.91 32.00
N THR A 925 14.20 -20.13 32.27
CA THR A 925 13.86 -20.54 33.64
C THR A 925 15.13 -20.76 34.47
N VAL A 926 14.98 -20.89 35.80
CA VAL A 926 16.11 -21.17 36.69
C VAL A 926 16.76 -22.52 36.33
N GLU A 927 15.96 -23.52 35.98
CA GLU A 927 16.47 -24.84 35.58
C GLU A 927 17.26 -24.76 34.26
N GLU A 928 16.82 -23.93 33.32
CA GLU A 928 17.56 -23.69 32.07
C GLU A 928 18.87 -22.94 32.34
N GLN A 929 18.84 -21.91 33.20
CA GLN A 929 20.04 -21.20 33.64
C GLN A 929 21.05 -22.15 34.30
N GLN A 930 20.61 -23.01 35.23
CA GLN A 930 21.43 -24.01 35.89
C GLN A 930 22.10 -24.97 34.89
N ARG A 931 21.34 -25.49 33.93
CA ARG A 931 21.88 -26.39 32.89
C ARG A 931 22.95 -25.71 32.03
N ILE A 932 22.72 -24.45 31.67
CA ILE A 932 23.66 -23.67 30.86
C ILE A 932 24.95 -23.42 31.66
N LEU A 933 24.81 -23.00 32.93
CA LEU A 933 25.92 -22.71 33.84
C LEU A 933 26.69 -23.97 34.27
N LEU A 934 26.05 -25.14 34.27
CA LEU A 934 26.71 -26.42 34.51
C LEU A 934 27.75 -26.73 33.41
N VAL A 935 27.37 -26.54 32.14
CA VAL A 935 28.33 -26.63 31.03
C VAL A 935 29.39 -25.53 31.16
N GLY A 936 28.98 -24.33 31.58
CA GLY A 936 29.90 -23.23 31.83
C GLY A 936 30.98 -23.55 32.87
N ALA A 937 30.64 -24.32 33.91
CA ALA A 937 31.59 -24.78 34.92
C ALA A 937 32.67 -25.66 34.29
N CYS A 938 32.29 -26.58 33.40
CA CYS A 938 33.24 -27.41 32.65
C CYS A 938 34.20 -26.57 31.80
N LEU A 939 33.73 -25.46 31.19
CA LEU A 939 34.52 -24.57 30.35
C LEU A 939 35.56 -23.73 31.12
N ASN A 940 35.53 -23.74 32.46
CA ASN A 940 36.61 -23.17 33.28
C ASN A 940 37.82 -24.11 33.37
N CYS A 941 37.62 -25.42 33.19
CA CYS A 941 38.68 -26.44 33.27
C CYS A 941 39.05 -27.02 31.90
N HIS A 942 38.15 -26.98 30.93
CA HIS A 942 38.32 -27.55 29.61
C HIS A 942 38.26 -26.48 28.53
N GLU A 943 39.22 -26.54 27.60
CA GLU A 943 39.16 -25.75 26.37
C GLU A 943 37.98 -26.19 25.50
N GLU A 944 37.38 -25.24 24.78
CA GLU A 944 36.15 -25.46 24.00
C GLU A 944 36.31 -26.52 22.90
N ASN A 945 37.54 -26.70 22.39
CA ASN A 945 37.86 -27.66 21.35
C ASN A 945 38.36 -29.02 21.89
N SER A 946 38.39 -29.20 23.23
CA SER A 946 38.82 -30.44 23.88
C SER A 946 37.91 -31.62 23.52
N SER A 947 38.44 -32.84 23.64
CA SER A 947 37.69 -34.07 23.35
C SER A 947 36.44 -34.21 24.21
N ILE A 948 36.52 -33.83 25.49
CA ILE A 948 35.41 -33.88 26.45
C ILE A 948 34.28 -32.94 26.03
N ILE A 949 34.61 -31.68 25.69
CA ILE A 949 33.59 -30.71 25.25
C ILE A 949 33.00 -31.12 23.91
N LYS A 950 33.79 -31.63 22.95
CA LYS A 950 33.26 -32.15 21.68
C LYS A 950 32.31 -33.32 21.88
N GLU A 951 32.63 -34.28 22.77
CA GLU A 951 31.73 -35.39 23.08
C GLU A 951 30.44 -34.90 23.77
N SER A 952 30.52 -33.82 24.56
CA SER A 952 29.35 -33.21 25.20
C SER A 952 28.32 -32.64 24.22
N LEU A 953 28.74 -32.29 23.00
CA LEU A 953 27.83 -31.83 21.93
C LEU A 953 26.96 -32.98 21.40
N ILE A 954 27.48 -34.21 21.45
CA ILE A 954 26.78 -35.41 20.98
C ILE A 954 25.78 -35.87 22.03
N ASP A 955 26.25 -36.13 23.26
CA ASP A 955 25.46 -36.63 24.37
C ASP A 955 26.04 -36.15 25.72
N PHE A 956 25.44 -35.08 26.26
CA PHE A 956 25.93 -34.47 27.50
C PHE A 956 25.73 -35.37 28.72
N ASP A 957 24.63 -36.13 28.78
CA ASP A 957 24.33 -37.03 29.91
C ASP A 957 25.38 -38.14 30.02
N LYS A 958 25.84 -38.66 28.87
CA LYS A 958 26.95 -39.64 28.81
C LYS A 958 28.27 -39.05 29.32
N VAL A 959 28.53 -37.77 29.10
CA VAL A 959 29.72 -37.09 29.63
C VAL A 959 29.59 -36.89 31.14
N LEU A 960 28.43 -36.45 31.61
CA LEU A 960 28.13 -36.29 33.04
C LEU A 960 28.30 -37.59 33.84
N ASN A 961 27.93 -38.74 33.26
CA ASN A 961 28.10 -40.05 33.91
C ASN A 961 29.56 -40.50 34.06
N ARG A 962 30.52 -39.83 33.41
CA ARG A 962 31.97 -40.13 33.46
C ARG A 962 32.78 -39.07 34.19
N VAL A 963 32.11 -38.18 34.93
CA VAL A 963 32.74 -37.09 35.67
C VAL A 963 33.64 -37.67 36.78
N SER A 964 34.89 -37.22 36.83
CA SER A 964 35.88 -37.69 37.82
C SER A 964 35.65 -37.05 39.20
N ASP A 965 36.22 -37.62 40.25
CA ASP A 965 36.16 -37.07 41.61
C ASP A 965 36.82 -35.67 41.72
N LYS A 966 37.70 -35.33 40.76
CA LYS A 966 38.34 -34.00 40.66
C LYS A 966 37.41 -32.93 40.09
N CYS A 967 36.32 -33.32 39.44
CA CYS A 967 35.40 -32.38 38.81
C CYS A 967 34.47 -31.77 39.87
N VAL A 968 34.53 -30.45 39.99
CA VAL A 968 33.62 -29.66 40.80
C VAL A 968 32.52 -29.15 39.88
N VAL A 969 31.33 -29.72 39.99
CA VAL A 969 30.13 -29.33 39.23
C VAL A 969 29.22 -28.44 40.09
N THR A 970 28.40 -27.64 39.43
CA THR A 970 27.51 -26.67 40.07
C THR A 970 26.22 -27.30 40.57
N PHE A 971 25.58 -26.59 41.49
CA PHE A 971 24.31 -26.90 42.13
C PHE A 971 23.13 -27.08 41.19
#